data_AF-A0A4P5SC82-F1
#
_entry.id   AF-A0A4P5SC82-F1
#
_cell.length_a   1.000
_cell.length_b   1.000
_cell.length_c   1.000
_cell.angle_alpha   90.00
_cell.angle_beta   90.00
_cell.angle_gamma   90.00
#
_symmetry.space_group_name_H-M   'P 1'
#
loop_
_entity.id
_entity.type
_entity.pdbx_description
1 polymer ?
#
loop_
_entity_poly.entity_id
_entity_poly.type
_entity_poly.pdbx_seq_one_letter_code
_entity_poly.pdbx_strand_id
1 'polypeptide(L)'
;MSEFDEIARPKDGDERITYRGPLKRLLISPEIGALIGAVVVWAFFWGNGDKFGTAGSTANFLDVAAPLGIMAVAVSLLMIGGEFDLSAGVMTGASGVTIALMAKHFTDGGISLWVCIPAAFLLAGCVGWWNGFLVNKTGLPSFIVTLGSFFVIKGSNLVFSKRINSLVNVSGVDKAHGYKFFKAFLGGENQFGDAKFRDVIFIVGGILFGVLLIVGFIEQSLLHAEKTSSSAMLVAAIGAAGAIAGVLVLHRTDSIKGNVVAGVVGLSGSALAIVAYCRARFETTQPIVGAFPIEARTYIGLGLLGTAIASLAGQLFDRGEENVVLQWMPSWLRLVVAVAAGAFPLVFFVRGLMRGDADRRAQTWLLVVLRLPIICLVSLIGIVSLFQLTTVQAVRAVLITVAGTGAATCFYRARSIASKKSTKWFINLGVLMSAAFVVVAFAVRADSSAPRFRGGIFTALLVGATLVFATTFIEASQQKRTMADLNADRLGKRFVSIGIVLGFIALATRLLFSDGVFRMSVFWWLFFTAVGSFVLTKTKYGNWIFAVGGNKDAARATGVPADKVKTALFMATSLLGAFVGAMILMRLNSVQAQQGDGQEFEYIIAAVVGGNLMTGGYGSVIGASLGALIMAVSKNGIPAAQWNQDGRFIFLGAVLLVAVLVNNFIRKKANEQR
;
A
#
# COMPACT_ATOMS: atom_id res chain seq x y z
N MET A 1 34.53 -8.44 -50.95
CA MET A 1 34.98 -9.20 -49.76
C MET A 1 36.07 -8.38 -49.10
N SER A 2 35.72 -7.64 -48.06
CA SER A 2 36.67 -7.28 -47.01
C SER A 2 35.94 -7.55 -45.70
N GLU A 3 36.22 -8.74 -45.16
CA GLU A 3 35.76 -9.33 -43.90
C GLU A 3 36.13 -8.49 -42.65
N PHE A 4 36.37 -7.19 -42.80
CA PHE A 4 36.97 -6.33 -41.77
C PHE A 4 36.13 -5.11 -41.37
N ASP A 5 35.00 -4.83 -42.04
CA ASP A 5 34.11 -3.71 -41.66
C ASP A 5 32.95 -4.11 -40.72
N GLU A 6 32.86 -5.38 -40.33
CA GLU A 6 31.79 -5.87 -39.44
C GLU A 6 32.16 -5.85 -37.94
N ILE A 7 33.37 -5.37 -37.57
CA ILE A 7 33.91 -5.52 -36.19
C ILE A 7 33.82 -4.24 -35.33
N ALA A 8 33.31 -3.12 -35.85
CA ALA A 8 33.37 -1.82 -35.14
C ALA A 8 32.02 -1.28 -34.61
N ARG A 9 31.15 -2.14 -34.06
CA ARG A 9 30.18 -1.68 -33.05
C ARG A 9 30.36 -2.53 -31.80
N PRO A 10 30.72 -1.95 -30.65
CA PRO A 10 30.64 -2.68 -29.39
C PRO A 10 29.16 -3.01 -29.16
N LYS A 11 28.78 -4.28 -29.35
CA LYS A 11 27.51 -4.86 -28.90
C LYS A 11 27.52 -5.12 -27.38
N ASP A 12 28.62 -4.82 -26.71
CA ASP A 12 28.81 -5.07 -25.29
C ASP A 12 28.57 -3.80 -24.49
N GLY A 13 27.34 -3.66 -23.99
CA GLY A 13 27.12 -2.83 -22.81
C GLY A 13 27.90 -3.43 -21.64
N ASP A 14 28.59 -2.58 -20.88
CA ASP A 14 29.34 -2.93 -19.68
C ASP A 14 28.66 -4.03 -18.85
N GLU A 15 29.26 -5.23 -18.81
CA GLU A 15 28.72 -6.40 -18.09
C GLU A 15 28.54 -6.13 -16.59
N ARG A 16 29.23 -5.11 -16.06
CA ARG A 16 29.11 -4.64 -14.67
C ARG A 16 27.76 -3.99 -14.38
N ILE A 17 27.04 -3.50 -15.39
CA ILE A 17 25.72 -2.90 -15.24
C ILE A 17 24.64 -3.90 -15.69
N THR A 18 24.49 -4.96 -14.91
CA THR A 18 23.34 -5.86 -15.11
C THR A 18 22.04 -5.06 -14.94
N TYR A 19 21.19 -5.07 -15.97
CA TYR A 19 19.88 -4.43 -15.94
C TYR A 19 19.06 -4.98 -14.76
N ARG A 20 18.96 -4.19 -13.69
CA ARG A 20 18.04 -4.47 -12.58
C ARG A 20 16.67 -3.93 -12.97
N GLY A 21 15.79 -4.84 -13.37
CA GLY A 21 14.40 -4.52 -13.67
C GLY A 21 13.76 -3.69 -12.54
N PRO A 22 12.87 -2.73 -12.86
CA PRO A 22 12.37 -1.77 -11.88
C PRO A 22 11.64 -2.39 -10.67
N LEU A 23 11.22 -3.67 -10.72
CA LEU A 23 10.58 -4.36 -9.60
C LEU A 23 11.61 -4.74 -8.55
N LYS A 24 12.82 -5.13 -8.96
CA LYS A 24 13.92 -5.35 -8.01
C LYS A 24 14.24 -4.02 -7.31
N ARG A 25 14.16 -2.89 -8.01
CA ARG A 25 14.32 -1.56 -7.38
C ARG A 25 13.16 -1.22 -6.44
N LEU A 26 11.92 -1.54 -6.82
CA LEU A 26 10.72 -1.29 -6.03
C LEU A 26 10.66 -2.20 -4.79
N LEU A 27 10.82 -3.51 -4.92
CA LEU A 27 10.81 -4.49 -3.80
C LEU A 27 11.92 -4.27 -2.78
N ILE A 28 13.01 -3.59 -3.17
CA ILE A 28 14.11 -3.19 -2.28
C ILE A 28 13.82 -1.86 -1.57
N SER A 29 12.75 -1.14 -1.96
CA SER A 29 12.40 0.12 -1.30
C SER A 29 11.79 -0.13 0.10
N PRO A 30 12.12 0.68 1.12
CA PRO A 30 11.60 0.54 2.48
C PRO A 30 10.07 0.57 2.57
N GLU A 31 9.43 1.24 1.61
CA GLU A 31 7.99 1.58 1.62
C GLU A 31 7.09 0.42 1.24
N ILE A 32 7.62 -0.55 0.48
CA ILE A 32 6.81 -1.65 -0.07
C ILE A 32 6.31 -2.58 1.01
N GLY A 33 7.10 -2.83 2.06
CA GLY A 33 6.64 -3.60 3.22
C GLY A 33 5.41 -2.96 3.86
N ALA A 34 5.47 -1.65 4.09
CA ALA A 34 4.36 -0.87 4.66
C ALA A 34 3.15 -0.81 3.71
N LEU A 35 3.37 -0.65 2.41
CA LEU A 35 2.27 -0.64 1.42
C LEU A 35 1.54 -1.98 1.37
N ILE A 36 2.29 -3.09 1.35
CA ILE A 36 1.70 -4.44 1.39
C ILE A 36 0.91 -4.61 2.69
N GLY A 37 1.49 -4.22 3.84
CA GLY A 37 0.83 -4.27 5.13
C GLY A 37 -0.48 -3.47 5.14
N ALA A 38 -0.46 -2.23 4.64
CA ALA A 38 -1.63 -1.37 4.57
C ALA A 38 -2.74 -1.97 3.70
N VAL A 39 -2.38 -2.49 2.52
CA VAL A 39 -3.32 -3.16 1.62
C VAL A 39 -3.93 -4.40 2.29
N VAL A 40 -3.12 -5.23 2.94
CA VAL A 40 -3.58 -6.46 3.62
C VAL A 40 -4.51 -6.12 4.78
N VAL A 41 -4.15 -5.14 5.61
CA VAL A 41 -4.97 -4.73 6.76
C VAL A 41 -6.27 -4.07 6.28
N TRP A 42 -6.22 -3.24 5.23
CA TRP A 42 -7.40 -2.65 4.62
C TRP A 42 -8.33 -3.71 4.05
N ALA A 43 -7.78 -4.62 3.23
CA ALA A 43 -8.46 -5.77 2.67
C ALA A 43 -9.16 -6.62 3.74
N PHE A 44 -8.46 -6.86 4.84
CA PHE A 44 -8.96 -7.64 5.97
C PHE A 44 -10.22 -7.02 6.56
N PHE A 45 -10.19 -5.75 6.97
CA PHE A 45 -11.37 -5.11 7.54
C PHE A 45 -12.47 -4.86 6.50
N TRP A 46 -12.09 -4.64 5.23
CA TRP A 46 -13.05 -4.53 4.13
C TRP A 46 -13.85 -5.81 3.93
N GLY A 47 -13.20 -6.97 3.99
CA GLY A 47 -13.87 -8.25 3.89
C GLY A 47 -14.80 -8.58 5.07
N ASN A 48 -14.50 -8.07 6.26
CA ASN A 48 -15.17 -8.46 7.51
C ASN A 48 -16.23 -7.46 8.01
N GLY A 49 -16.30 -6.24 7.45
CA GLY A 49 -17.27 -5.23 7.87
C GLY A 49 -18.14 -4.71 6.72
N ASP A 50 -19.46 -4.66 6.92
CA ASP A 50 -20.42 -4.14 5.93
C ASP A 50 -20.24 -2.65 5.67
N LYS A 51 -19.88 -1.90 6.73
CA LYS A 51 -19.64 -0.45 6.66
C LYS A 51 -18.23 -0.10 6.16
N PHE A 52 -17.30 -1.05 6.20
CA PHE A 52 -15.92 -0.83 5.76
C PHE A 52 -15.86 -0.68 4.24
N GLY A 53 -15.03 0.23 3.73
CA GLY A 53 -14.92 0.55 2.30
C GLY A 53 -15.99 1.51 1.77
N THR A 54 -16.89 2.00 2.63
CA THR A 54 -17.70 3.19 2.33
C THR A 54 -16.85 4.45 2.43
N ALA A 55 -17.25 5.52 1.74
CA ALA A 55 -16.53 6.78 1.84
C ALA A 55 -16.57 7.39 3.25
N GLY A 56 -17.70 7.28 3.95
CA GLY A 56 -17.83 7.74 5.33
C GLY A 56 -16.88 7.01 6.29
N SER A 57 -16.82 5.68 6.24
CA SER A 57 -15.85 4.93 7.06
C SER A 57 -14.41 5.23 6.66
N THR A 58 -14.12 5.37 5.37
CA THR A 58 -12.80 5.76 4.87
C THR A 58 -12.38 7.11 5.44
N ALA A 59 -13.26 8.11 5.42
CA ALA A 59 -12.98 9.43 5.98
C ALA A 59 -12.70 9.35 7.50
N ASN A 60 -13.46 8.55 8.25
CA ASN A 60 -13.24 8.33 9.68
C ASN A 60 -11.89 7.64 9.98
N PHE A 61 -11.45 6.70 9.14
CA PHE A 61 -10.14 6.06 9.31
C PHE A 61 -9.00 7.03 8.99
N LEU A 62 -9.13 7.79 7.90
CA LEU A 62 -8.15 8.80 7.52
C LEU A 62 -8.05 9.93 8.55
N ASP A 63 -9.14 10.28 9.22
CA ASP A 63 -9.12 11.28 10.28
C ASP A 63 -8.32 10.84 11.52
N VAL A 64 -8.34 9.54 11.85
CA VAL A 64 -7.46 9.01 12.91
C VAL A 64 -6.03 8.81 12.41
N ALA A 65 -5.86 8.44 11.13
CA ALA A 65 -4.55 8.28 10.52
C ALA A 65 -3.80 9.60 10.40
N ALA A 66 -4.48 10.71 10.16
CA ALA A 66 -3.86 11.99 9.85
C ALA A 66 -3.00 12.58 10.99
N PRO A 67 -3.49 12.74 12.24
CA PRO A 67 -2.66 13.17 13.37
C PRO A 67 -1.45 12.24 13.61
N LEU A 68 -1.70 10.92 13.56
CA LEU A 68 -0.65 9.90 13.70
C LEU A 68 0.38 10.00 12.59
N GLY A 69 -0.07 10.25 11.36
CA GLY A 69 0.75 10.33 10.16
C GLY A 69 1.62 11.57 10.13
N ILE A 70 1.08 12.74 10.49
CA ILE A 70 1.85 14.00 10.63
C ILE A 70 3.00 13.80 11.61
N MET A 71 2.74 13.17 12.76
CA MET A 71 3.79 12.86 13.74
C MET A 71 4.73 11.75 13.28
N ALA A 72 4.21 10.71 12.63
CA ALA A 72 5.02 9.62 12.09
C ALA A 72 6.01 10.12 11.03
N VAL A 73 5.66 11.14 10.24
CA VAL A 73 6.58 11.82 9.31
C VAL A 73 7.74 12.48 10.07
N ALA A 74 7.44 13.21 11.14
CA ALA A 74 8.44 13.90 11.94
C ALA A 74 9.40 12.92 12.64
N VAL A 75 8.81 11.96 13.35
CA VAL A 75 9.53 10.88 14.05
C VAL A 75 10.30 10.03 13.06
N SER A 76 9.77 9.78 11.85
CA SER A 76 10.47 9.08 10.78
C SER A 76 11.78 9.78 10.41
N LEU A 77 11.75 11.09 10.15
CA LEU A 77 12.96 11.85 9.80
C LEU A 77 13.98 11.83 10.94
N LEU A 78 13.52 11.97 12.19
CA LEU A 78 14.37 11.90 13.37
C LEU A 78 15.03 10.51 13.54
N MET A 79 14.25 9.44 13.40
CA MET A 79 14.73 8.05 13.50
C MET A 79 15.72 7.72 12.38
N ILE A 80 15.49 8.19 11.15
CA ILE A 80 16.47 8.03 10.06
C ILE A 80 17.77 8.75 10.41
N GLY A 81 17.70 9.89 11.12
CA GLY A 81 18.86 10.59 11.68
C GLY A 81 19.51 9.91 12.90
N GLY A 82 19.00 8.75 13.32
CA GLY A 82 19.56 7.92 14.40
C GLY A 82 19.16 8.36 15.81
N GLU A 83 18.05 9.08 15.97
CA GLU A 83 17.61 9.60 17.27
C GLU A 83 16.14 9.27 17.58
N PHE A 84 15.77 9.38 18.86
CA PHE A 84 14.41 9.16 19.38
C PHE A 84 13.91 10.38 20.15
N ASP A 85 12.63 10.70 20.01
CA ASP A 85 11.99 11.76 20.80
C ASP A 85 10.69 11.28 21.44
N LEU A 86 10.77 10.93 22.73
CA LEU A 86 9.60 10.58 23.53
C LEU A 86 8.76 11.79 23.93
N SER A 87 9.35 12.99 23.96
CA SER A 87 8.62 14.22 24.31
C SER A 87 7.63 14.66 23.22
N ALA A 88 7.74 14.10 22.02
CA ALA A 88 6.84 14.33 20.89
C ALA A 88 5.35 14.05 21.21
N GLY A 89 5.07 13.04 22.04
CA GLY A 89 3.73 12.71 22.52
C GLY A 89 3.13 13.88 23.30
N VAL A 90 3.71 14.17 24.46
CA VAL A 90 3.25 15.25 25.37
C VAL A 90 3.33 16.65 24.75
N MET A 91 4.19 16.87 23.76
CA MET A 91 4.23 18.14 23.01
C MET A 91 2.91 18.42 22.28
N THR A 92 2.24 17.37 21.82
CA THR A 92 0.94 17.47 21.15
C THR A 92 -0.12 18.05 22.10
N GLY A 93 -0.15 17.61 23.36
CA GLY A 93 -1.03 18.19 24.37
C GLY A 93 -0.55 19.56 24.85
N ALA A 94 0.75 19.71 25.11
CA ALA A 94 1.34 20.92 25.68
C ALA A 94 1.08 22.17 24.84
N SER A 95 1.27 22.04 23.52
CA SER A 95 1.01 23.11 22.57
C SER A 95 -0.47 23.52 22.55
N GLY A 96 -1.39 22.55 22.47
CA GLY A 96 -2.83 22.82 22.51
C GLY A 96 -3.24 23.50 23.82
N VAL A 97 -2.78 22.98 24.96
CA VAL A 97 -3.03 23.57 26.29
C VAL A 97 -2.49 24.99 26.38
N THR A 98 -1.26 25.22 25.89
CA THR A 98 -0.65 26.55 25.87
C THR A 98 -1.49 27.53 25.06
N ILE A 99 -1.91 27.15 23.85
CA ILE A 99 -2.79 27.97 23.00
C ILE A 99 -4.11 28.26 23.73
N ALA A 100 -4.74 27.25 24.32
CA ALA A 100 -6.03 27.38 24.98
C ALA A 100 -5.98 28.24 26.25
N LEU A 101 -4.92 28.11 27.06
CA LEU A 101 -4.73 28.92 28.26
C LEU A 101 -4.47 30.38 27.90
N MET A 102 -3.57 30.65 26.94
CA MET A 102 -3.29 32.00 26.44
C MET A 102 -4.53 32.67 25.85
N ALA A 103 -5.28 31.92 25.04
CA ALA A 103 -6.48 32.43 24.38
C ALA A 103 -7.64 32.74 25.32
N LYS A 104 -7.61 32.27 26.57
CA LYS A 104 -8.72 32.40 27.51
C LYS A 104 -8.42 33.20 28.78
N HIS A 105 -7.19 33.13 29.32
CA HIS A 105 -6.92 33.61 30.69
C HIS A 105 -5.79 34.63 30.84
N PHE A 106 -4.98 34.89 29.80
CA PHE A 106 -3.82 35.77 29.94
C PHE A 106 -4.12 37.28 29.75
N THR A 107 -5.33 37.66 29.32
CA THR A 107 -5.76 39.07 29.15
C THR A 107 -7.26 39.18 29.43
N ASP A 108 -7.78 40.37 29.78
CA ASP A 108 -9.20 40.65 30.05
C ASP A 108 -10.11 40.39 28.81
N GLY A 109 -10.34 39.11 28.50
CA GLY A 109 -11.00 38.63 27.27
C GLY A 109 -10.21 37.60 26.45
N GLY A 110 -8.96 37.28 26.85
CA GLY A 110 -8.08 36.31 26.19
C GLY A 110 -7.21 36.91 25.07
N ILE A 111 -6.03 36.32 24.82
CA ILE A 111 -5.14 36.73 23.73
C ILE A 111 -5.68 36.21 22.38
N SER A 112 -5.57 37.00 21.32
CA SER A 112 -5.97 36.53 19.98
C SER A 112 -5.16 35.31 19.53
N LEU A 113 -5.82 34.38 18.84
CA LEU A 113 -5.19 33.15 18.33
C LEU A 113 -4.01 33.41 17.37
N TRP A 114 -4.01 34.58 16.72
CA TRP A 114 -2.90 35.04 15.89
C TRP A 114 -1.58 35.18 16.65
N VAL A 115 -1.62 35.39 17.96
CA VAL A 115 -0.43 35.45 18.83
C VAL A 115 -0.23 34.13 19.57
N CYS A 116 -1.31 33.50 20.06
CA CYS A 116 -1.23 32.25 20.82
C CYS A 116 -0.60 31.11 20.02
N ILE A 117 -0.97 30.95 18.75
CA ILE A 117 -0.46 29.85 17.91
C ILE A 117 1.05 30.02 17.64
N PRO A 118 1.54 31.16 17.12
CA PRO A 118 2.99 31.36 16.97
C PRO A 118 3.77 31.24 18.27
N ALA A 119 3.23 31.73 19.40
CA ALA A 119 3.88 31.60 20.70
C ALA A 119 4.04 30.13 21.12
N ALA A 120 3.00 29.30 20.94
CA ALA A 120 3.08 27.87 21.23
C ALA A 120 4.06 27.14 20.30
N PHE A 121 4.13 27.53 19.03
CA PHE A 121 5.12 26.98 18.09
C PHE A 121 6.54 27.38 18.46
N LEU A 122 6.76 28.62 18.90
CA LEU A 122 8.06 29.09 19.37
C LEU A 122 8.50 28.30 20.61
N LEU A 123 7.61 28.11 21.59
CA LEU A 123 7.88 27.29 22.77
C LEU A 123 8.21 25.83 22.39
N ALA A 124 7.46 25.23 21.47
CA ALA A 124 7.75 23.89 20.98
C ALA A 124 9.12 23.83 20.26
N GLY A 125 9.44 24.83 19.44
CA GLY A 125 10.74 24.98 18.81
C GLY A 125 11.89 25.08 19.83
N CYS A 126 11.70 25.82 20.93
CA CYS A 126 12.66 25.91 22.03
C CYS A 126 12.87 24.55 22.71
N VAL A 127 11.81 23.78 22.93
CA VAL A 127 11.93 22.43 23.51
C VAL A 127 12.68 21.49 22.57
N GLY A 128 12.35 21.48 21.28
CA GLY A 128 13.06 20.66 20.31
C GLY A 128 14.53 21.08 20.18
N TRP A 129 14.81 22.38 20.22
CA TRP A 129 16.18 22.90 20.25
C TRP A 129 16.91 22.43 21.52
N TRP A 130 16.26 22.51 22.68
CA TRP A 130 16.81 22.08 23.97
C TRP A 130 17.17 20.60 23.98
N ASN A 131 16.25 19.74 23.51
CA ASN A 131 16.49 18.31 23.35
C ASN A 131 17.70 18.03 22.46
N GLY A 132 17.72 18.64 21.26
CA GLY A 132 18.83 18.46 20.32
C GLY A 132 20.16 19.01 20.83
N PHE A 133 20.13 20.15 21.52
CA PHE A 133 21.30 20.76 22.15
C PHE A 133 21.90 19.84 23.22
N LEU A 134 21.05 19.31 24.13
CA LEU A 134 21.50 18.40 25.18
C LEU A 134 22.09 17.13 24.59
N VAL A 135 21.41 16.48 23.63
CA VAL A 135 21.94 15.27 22.97
C VAL A 135 23.29 15.54 22.32
N ASN A 136 23.43 16.64 21.58
CA ASN A 136 24.67 16.95 20.88
C ASN A 136 25.81 17.35 21.82
N LYS A 137 25.52 18.09 22.90
CA LYS A 137 26.54 18.59 23.83
C LYS A 137 26.99 17.54 24.83
N THR A 138 26.08 16.71 25.30
CA THR A 138 26.35 15.73 26.37
C THR A 138 26.71 14.34 25.86
N GLY A 139 26.32 14.01 24.62
CA GLY A 139 26.49 12.66 24.09
C GLY A 139 25.58 11.61 24.74
N LEU A 140 24.65 12.03 25.60
CA LEU A 140 23.67 11.13 26.20
C LEU A 140 22.72 10.55 25.14
N PRO A 141 22.26 9.30 25.32
CA PRO A 141 21.22 8.74 24.47
C PRO A 141 19.96 9.64 24.45
N SER A 142 19.46 9.95 23.26
CA SER A 142 18.28 10.80 23.07
C SER A 142 17.02 10.28 23.77
N PHE A 143 16.91 8.96 23.94
CA PHE A 143 15.85 8.35 24.73
C PHE A 143 15.78 8.92 26.16
N ILE A 144 16.94 9.06 26.84
CA ILE A 144 17.00 9.54 28.22
C ILE A 144 16.68 11.04 28.28
N VAL A 145 17.30 11.82 27.39
CA VAL A 145 17.09 13.27 27.33
C VAL A 145 15.63 13.60 27.08
N THR A 146 15.01 12.95 26.09
CA THR A 146 13.62 13.23 25.73
C THR A 146 12.60 12.64 26.69
N LEU A 147 12.92 11.55 27.40
CA LEU A 147 12.12 11.08 28.54
C LEU A 147 12.15 12.09 29.70
N GLY A 148 13.30 12.69 29.98
CA GLY A 148 13.41 13.78 30.96
C GLY A 148 12.53 14.97 30.59
N SER A 149 12.66 15.46 29.35
CA SER A 149 11.81 16.53 28.82
C SER A 149 10.33 16.14 28.82
N PHE A 150 9.98 14.88 28.51
CA PHE A 150 8.62 14.36 28.57
C PHE A 150 8.00 14.58 29.95
N PHE A 151 8.69 14.18 31.03
CA PHE A 151 8.17 14.34 32.40
C PHE A 151 8.06 15.81 32.81
N VAL A 152 9.03 16.64 32.43
CA VAL A 152 9.01 18.08 32.72
C VAL A 152 7.81 18.75 32.04
N ILE A 153 7.58 18.46 30.75
CA ILE A 153 6.49 19.05 29.97
C ILE A 153 5.14 18.56 30.48
N LYS A 154 5.01 17.24 30.72
CA LYS A 154 3.79 16.64 31.27
C LYS A 154 3.43 17.22 32.63
N GLY A 155 4.41 17.32 33.53
CA GLY A 155 4.23 17.94 34.85
C GLY A 155 3.82 19.41 34.73
N SER A 156 4.50 20.16 33.87
CA SER A 156 4.20 21.57 33.61
C SER A 156 2.77 21.76 33.10
N ASN A 157 2.34 20.99 32.10
CA ASN A 157 0.97 21.03 31.58
C ASN A 157 -0.08 20.83 32.68
N LEU A 158 0.14 19.82 33.55
CA LEU A 158 -0.76 19.52 34.66
C LEU A 158 -0.81 20.66 35.69
N VAL A 159 0.34 21.19 36.08
CA VAL A 159 0.45 22.25 37.08
C VAL A 159 -0.18 23.54 36.56
N PHE A 160 0.19 23.99 35.35
CA PHE A 160 -0.33 25.24 34.79
C PHE A 160 -1.82 25.15 34.48
N SER A 161 -2.31 24.03 33.93
CA SER A 161 -3.75 23.87 33.65
C SER A 161 -4.57 23.93 34.93
N LYS A 162 -4.15 23.23 35.99
CA LYS A 162 -4.85 23.25 37.28
C LYS A 162 -4.77 24.61 37.97
N ARG A 163 -3.61 25.28 37.93
CA ARG A 163 -3.40 26.56 38.61
C ARG A 163 -4.16 27.71 37.94
N ILE A 164 -4.26 27.71 36.60
CA ILE A 164 -4.85 28.81 35.84
C ILE A 164 -6.34 28.58 35.56
N ASN A 165 -6.73 27.35 35.19
CA ASN A 165 -8.08 27.03 34.72
C ASN A 165 -8.88 26.17 35.73
N SER A 166 -8.32 25.85 36.91
CA SER A 166 -8.92 24.98 37.95
C SER A 166 -9.29 23.56 37.50
N LEU A 167 -9.09 23.25 36.21
CA LEU A 167 -9.41 22.00 35.53
C LEU A 167 -8.25 21.62 34.61
N VAL A 168 -8.03 20.31 34.46
CA VAL A 168 -7.03 19.77 33.53
C VAL A 168 -7.47 19.85 32.06
N ASN A 169 -8.76 20.06 31.80
CA ASN A 169 -9.32 20.25 30.47
C ASN A 169 -9.58 21.74 30.23
N VAL A 170 -9.02 22.29 29.14
CA VAL A 170 -9.21 23.68 28.75
C VAL A 170 -10.09 23.70 27.50
N SER A 171 -11.25 24.35 27.59
CA SER A 171 -12.25 24.46 26.51
C SER A 171 -12.74 25.90 26.35
N GLY A 172 -13.47 26.15 25.26
CA GLY A 172 -14.11 27.44 24.99
C GLY A 172 -13.23 28.43 24.22
N VAL A 173 -12.37 27.92 23.34
CA VAL A 173 -11.48 28.73 22.49
C VAL A 173 -12.24 29.32 21.29
N ASP A 174 -13.48 28.90 21.07
CA ASP A 174 -14.39 29.36 20.03
C ASP A 174 -14.73 30.85 20.11
N LYS A 175 -14.62 31.43 21.30
CA LYS A 175 -14.84 32.86 21.55
C LYS A 175 -13.62 33.72 21.23
N ALA A 176 -12.44 33.12 21.05
CA ALA A 176 -11.21 33.86 20.83
C ALA A 176 -11.16 34.50 19.44
N HIS A 177 -10.60 35.71 19.37
CA HIS A 177 -10.41 36.41 18.10
C HIS A 177 -9.50 35.61 17.15
N GLY A 178 -9.98 35.37 15.93
CA GLY A 178 -9.32 34.54 14.91
C GLY A 178 -9.80 33.09 14.84
N TYR A 179 -10.69 32.64 15.74
CA TYR A 179 -11.10 31.24 15.80
C TYR A 179 -11.71 30.71 14.51
N LYS A 180 -12.60 31.48 13.85
CA LYS A 180 -13.23 31.06 12.60
C LYS A 180 -12.19 30.72 11.50
N PHE A 181 -11.14 31.54 11.39
CA PHE A 181 -10.06 31.32 10.44
C PHE A 181 -9.24 30.07 10.79
N PHE A 182 -8.74 29.97 12.03
CA PHE A 182 -7.93 28.83 12.44
C PHE A 182 -8.71 27.52 12.51
N LYS A 183 -10.00 27.57 12.84
CA LYS A 183 -10.90 26.43 12.73
C LYS A 183 -11.02 25.97 11.29
N ALA A 184 -11.23 26.87 10.32
CA ALA A 184 -11.28 26.49 8.91
C ALA A 184 -9.92 25.93 8.41
N PHE A 185 -8.81 26.54 8.82
CA PHE A 185 -7.46 26.19 8.36
C PHE A 185 -6.91 24.89 8.97
N LEU A 186 -7.13 24.64 10.27
CA LEU A 186 -6.59 23.48 10.99
C LEU A 186 -7.66 22.41 11.25
N GLY A 187 -8.85 22.80 11.69
CA GLY A 187 -9.92 21.90 12.14
C GLY A 187 -11.09 21.77 11.16
N GLY A 188 -10.93 22.20 9.91
CA GLY A 188 -12.02 22.32 8.94
C GLY A 188 -12.60 20.96 8.55
N GLU A 189 -13.90 20.94 8.29
CA GLU A 189 -14.61 19.77 7.73
C GLU A 189 -15.03 20.11 6.29
N ASN A 190 -14.58 19.30 5.33
CA ASN A 190 -14.91 19.48 3.92
C ASN A 190 -15.84 18.36 3.48
N GLN A 191 -17.06 18.73 3.08
CA GLN A 191 -17.98 17.84 2.40
C GLN A 191 -18.09 18.33 0.96
N PHE A 192 -17.52 17.58 0.02
CA PHE A 192 -17.66 17.91 -1.40
C PHE A 192 -18.97 17.28 -1.87
N GLY A 193 -19.92 18.10 -2.32
CA GLY A 193 -21.21 17.61 -2.81
C GLY A 193 -21.07 16.60 -3.96
N ASP A 194 -22.15 15.90 -4.29
CA ASP A 194 -22.09 14.87 -5.33
C ASP A 194 -21.79 15.49 -6.71
N ALA A 195 -20.72 15.03 -7.35
CA ALA A 195 -20.32 15.51 -8.66
C ALA A 195 -20.91 14.62 -9.76
N LYS A 196 -21.67 15.21 -10.69
CA LYS A 196 -22.36 14.48 -11.79
C LYS A 196 -21.45 13.55 -12.59
N PHE A 197 -20.17 13.89 -12.75
CA PHE A 197 -19.20 13.11 -13.53
C PHE A 197 -18.24 12.27 -12.68
N ARG A 198 -18.44 12.20 -11.36
CA ARG A 198 -17.55 11.45 -10.44
C ARG A 198 -17.34 10.01 -10.89
N ASP A 199 -18.43 9.29 -11.13
CA ASP A 199 -18.38 7.87 -11.44
C ASP A 199 -17.76 7.62 -12.82
N VAL A 200 -17.99 8.53 -13.77
CA VAL A 200 -17.33 8.51 -15.07
C VAL A 200 -15.82 8.72 -14.93
N ILE A 201 -15.38 9.71 -14.15
CA ILE A 201 -13.95 9.98 -13.89
C ILE A 201 -13.31 8.76 -13.21
N PHE A 202 -14.00 8.15 -12.24
CA PHE A 202 -13.51 6.96 -11.56
C PHE A 202 -13.32 5.77 -12.52
N ILE A 203 -14.33 5.48 -13.35
CA ILE A 203 -14.29 4.35 -14.28
C ILE A 203 -13.22 4.59 -15.36
N VAL A 204 -13.26 5.74 -16.04
CA VAL A 204 -12.31 6.06 -17.11
C VAL A 204 -10.89 6.11 -16.57
N GLY A 205 -10.66 6.81 -15.46
CA GLY A 205 -9.33 6.88 -14.86
C GLY A 205 -8.84 5.54 -14.31
N GLY A 206 -9.73 4.68 -13.80
CA GLY A 206 -9.42 3.31 -13.39
C GLY A 206 -9.01 2.41 -14.56
N ILE A 207 -9.71 2.49 -15.70
CA ILE A 207 -9.36 1.77 -16.93
C ILE A 207 -8.01 2.26 -17.47
N LEU A 208 -7.82 3.58 -17.57
CA LEU A 208 -6.57 4.18 -18.03
C LEU A 208 -5.40 3.80 -17.11
N PHE A 209 -5.61 3.79 -15.79
CA PHE A 209 -4.64 3.27 -14.83
C PHE A 209 -4.23 1.83 -15.16
N GLY A 210 -5.21 0.92 -15.33
CA GLY A 210 -4.94 -0.48 -15.65
C GLY A 210 -4.19 -0.65 -16.97
N VAL A 211 -4.63 0.02 -18.04
CA VAL A 211 -4.03 -0.07 -19.38
C VAL A 211 -2.61 0.49 -19.39
N LEU A 212 -2.40 1.70 -18.86
CA LEU A 212 -1.07 2.34 -18.86
C LEU A 212 -0.07 1.58 -17.99
N LEU A 213 -0.54 0.99 -16.88
CA LEU A 213 0.27 0.13 -16.04
C LEU A 213 0.69 -1.13 -16.83
N ILE A 214 -0.25 -1.82 -17.49
CA ILE A 214 0.05 -3.01 -18.31
C ILE A 214 1.04 -2.68 -19.43
N VAL A 215 0.75 -1.65 -20.23
CA VAL A 215 1.60 -1.23 -21.35
C VAL A 215 2.97 -0.78 -20.86
N GLY A 216 3.03 0.09 -19.85
CA GLY A 216 4.28 0.63 -19.32
C GLY A 216 5.25 -0.43 -18.83
N PHE A 217 4.74 -1.53 -18.25
CA PHE A 217 5.57 -2.65 -17.86
C PHE A 217 5.93 -3.60 -19.01
N ILE A 218 5.02 -3.80 -19.97
CA ILE A 218 5.33 -4.58 -21.19
C ILE A 218 6.51 -3.93 -21.92
N GLU A 219 6.48 -2.61 -22.12
CA GLU A 219 7.54 -1.81 -22.74
C GLU A 219 8.90 -1.97 -22.03
N GLN A 220 8.89 -2.16 -20.70
CA GLN A 220 10.10 -2.38 -19.91
C GLN A 220 10.56 -3.85 -19.87
N SER A 221 9.82 -4.77 -20.48
CA SER A 221 10.04 -6.22 -20.31
C SER A 221 10.42 -6.95 -21.59
N LEU A 222 9.97 -6.46 -22.74
CA LEU A 222 10.17 -7.11 -24.05
C LEU A 222 11.16 -6.33 -24.91
N LEU A 223 11.80 -7.03 -25.85
CA LEU A 223 12.70 -6.41 -26.82
C LEU A 223 11.89 -5.89 -28.02
N HIS A 224 12.14 -4.64 -28.42
CA HIS A 224 11.41 -3.98 -29.51
C HIS A 224 11.78 -4.59 -30.86
N ALA A 225 10.78 -4.87 -31.71
CA ALA A 225 11.03 -5.29 -33.08
C ALA A 225 11.60 -4.14 -33.91
N GLU A 226 12.51 -4.45 -34.83
CA GLU A 226 13.08 -3.46 -35.76
C GLU A 226 12.03 -2.80 -36.65
N LYS A 227 10.97 -3.54 -37.01
CA LYS A 227 9.83 -3.05 -37.81
C LYS A 227 8.53 -3.35 -37.11
N THR A 228 7.68 -2.33 -37.01
CA THR A 228 6.34 -2.48 -36.44
C THR A 228 5.37 -3.05 -37.47
N SER A 229 4.58 -4.05 -37.07
CA SER A 229 3.56 -4.63 -37.94
C SER A 229 2.28 -3.80 -37.88
N SER A 230 1.95 -3.13 -38.99
CA SER A 230 0.77 -2.26 -39.09
C SER A 230 -0.55 -3.03 -38.98
N SER A 231 -0.61 -4.25 -39.53
CA SER A 231 -1.81 -5.10 -39.47
C SER A 231 -2.10 -5.56 -38.04
N ALA A 232 -1.06 -5.97 -37.30
CA ALA A 232 -1.21 -6.36 -35.90
C ALA A 232 -1.59 -5.16 -35.01
N MET A 233 -1.11 -3.95 -35.32
CA MET A 233 -1.51 -2.74 -34.61
C MET A 233 -3.00 -2.40 -34.84
N LEU A 234 -3.51 -2.62 -36.06
CA LEU A 234 -4.93 -2.43 -36.37
C LEU A 234 -5.82 -3.44 -35.62
N VAL A 235 -5.40 -4.71 -35.55
CA VAL A 235 -6.08 -5.73 -34.73
C VAL A 235 -6.07 -5.35 -33.24
N ALA A 236 -4.99 -4.77 -32.75
CA ALA A 236 -4.91 -4.28 -31.38
C ALA A 236 -5.91 -3.14 -31.11
N ALA A 237 -6.05 -2.21 -32.06
CA ALA A 237 -7.01 -1.12 -31.98
C ALA A 237 -8.46 -1.62 -31.99
N ILE A 238 -8.79 -2.62 -32.84
CA ILE A 238 -10.11 -3.27 -32.85
C ILE A 238 -10.38 -3.96 -31.51
N GLY A 239 -9.41 -4.70 -30.98
CA GLY A 239 -9.53 -5.33 -29.66
C GLY A 239 -9.80 -4.30 -28.55
N ALA A 240 -9.08 -3.17 -28.56
CA ALA A 240 -9.27 -2.10 -27.59
C ALA A 240 -10.66 -1.45 -27.72
N ALA A 241 -11.14 -1.22 -28.96
CA ALA A 241 -12.49 -0.72 -29.21
C ALA A 241 -13.55 -1.69 -28.69
N GLY A 242 -13.38 -3.00 -28.91
CA GLY A 242 -14.25 -4.04 -28.35
C GLY A 242 -14.25 -4.06 -26.82
N ALA A 243 -13.07 -3.90 -26.19
CA ALA A 243 -12.94 -3.79 -24.74
C ALA A 243 -13.74 -2.60 -24.19
N ILE A 244 -13.56 -1.42 -24.78
CA ILE A 244 -14.26 -0.18 -24.40
C ILE A 244 -15.76 -0.31 -24.62
N ALA A 245 -16.19 -0.83 -25.78
CA ALA A 245 -17.60 -1.03 -26.09
C ALA A 245 -18.27 -1.99 -25.09
N GLY A 246 -17.60 -3.09 -24.73
CA GLY A 246 -18.08 -4.01 -23.71
C GLY A 246 -18.31 -3.33 -22.35
N VAL A 247 -17.36 -2.50 -21.90
CA VAL A 247 -17.49 -1.74 -20.65
C VAL A 247 -18.61 -0.70 -20.72
N LEU A 248 -18.72 0.04 -21.84
CA LEU A 248 -19.76 1.06 -22.01
C LEU A 248 -21.16 0.45 -22.04
N VAL A 249 -21.35 -0.69 -22.72
CA VAL A 249 -22.64 -1.39 -22.75
C VAL A 249 -22.97 -1.92 -21.36
N LEU A 250 -22.03 -2.56 -20.66
CA LEU A 250 -22.21 -3.00 -19.27
C LEU A 250 -22.67 -1.88 -18.33
N HIS A 251 -22.30 -0.62 -18.62
CA HIS A 251 -22.68 0.52 -17.81
C HIS A 251 -24.04 1.14 -18.21
N ARG A 252 -24.56 0.82 -19.40
CA ARG A 252 -25.85 1.31 -19.89
C ARG A 252 -26.98 0.28 -19.76
N THR A 253 -26.66 -1.00 -19.61
CA THR A 253 -27.66 -2.07 -19.57
C THR A 253 -27.85 -2.65 -18.18
N ASP A 254 -29.08 -2.54 -17.67
CA ASP A 254 -29.49 -3.25 -16.44
C ASP A 254 -29.94 -4.70 -16.71
N SER A 255 -29.95 -5.13 -17.98
CA SER A 255 -30.41 -6.47 -18.36
C SER A 255 -29.35 -7.56 -18.11
N ILE A 256 -29.76 -8.65 -17.48
CA ILE A 256 -28.86 -9.79 -17.17
C ILE A 256 -28.27 -10.41 -18.45
N LYS A 257 -29.05 -10.53 -19.53
CA LYS A 257 -28.59 -11.14 -20.80
C LYS A 257 -27.63 -10.24 -21.58
N GLY A 258 -27.93 -8.94 -21.69
CA GLY A 258 -27.04 -7.97 -22.35
C GLY A 258 -25.69 -7.85 -21.65
N ASN A 259 -25.69 -7.96 -20.32
CA ASN A 259 -24.46 -7.89 -19.52
C ASN A 259 -23.51 -9.07 -19.76
N VAL A 260 -24.03 -10.26 -20.05
CA VAL A 260 -23.18 -11.42 -20.39
C VAL A 260 -22.46 -11.19 -21.72
N VAL A 261 -23.19 -10.75 -22.75
CA VAL A 261 -22.62 -10.50 -24.09
C VAL A 261 -21.58 -9.38 -24.03
N ALA A 262 -21.93 -8.26 -23.39
CA ALA A 262 -21.04 -7.12 -23.23
C ALA A 262 -19.77 -7.48 -22.42
N GLY A 263 -19.91 -8.30 -21.39
CA GLY A 263 -18.78 -8.82 -20.61
C GLY A 263 -17.85 -9.72 -21.44
N VAL A 264 -18.40 -10.64 -22.24
CA VAL A 264 -17.60 -11.50 -23.12
C VAL A 264 -16.86 -10.65 -24.15
N VAL A 265 -17.55 -9.75 -24.85
CA VAL A 265 -16.94 -8.83 -25.82
C VAL A 265 -15.84 -7.99 -25.17
N GLY A 266 -16.09 -7.48 -23.96
CA GLY A 266 -15.11 -6.70 -23.20
C GLY A 266 -13.83 -7.49 -22.86
N LEU A 267 -13.96 -8.71 -22.34
CA LEU A 267 -12.83 -9.55 -21.96
C LEU A 267 -12.07 -10.08 -23.18
N SER A 268 -12.77 -10.55 -24.21
CA SER A 268 -12.17 -11.01 -25.47
C SER A 268 -11.44 -9.88 -26.19
N GLY A 269 -12.06 -8.69 -26.25
CA GLY A 269 -11.43 -7.49 -26.80
C GLY A 269 -10.17 -7.10 -26.05
N SER A 270 -10.18 -7.17 -24.72
CA SER A 270 -9.02 -6.87 -23.88
C SER A 270 -7.86 -7.83 -24.14
N ALA A 271 -8.14 -9.14 -24.20
CA ALA A 271 -7.11 -10.15 -24.50
C ALA A 271 -6.53 -9.96 -25.90
N LEU A 272 -7.38 -9.69 -26.91
CA LEU A 272 -6.96 -9.44 -28.29
C LEU A 272 -6.09 -8.18 -28.38
N ALA A 273 -6.48 -7.09 -27.72
CA ALA A 273 -5.74 -5.83 -27.70
C ALA A 273 -4.31 -6.03 -27.18
N ILE A 274 -4.19 -6.72 -26.03
CA ILE A 274 -2.91 -6.98 -25.38
C ILE A 274 -2.01 -7.86 -26.26
N VAL A 275 -2.52 -8.97 -26.79
CA VAL A 275 -1.73 -9.92 -27.58
C VAL A 275 -1.33 -9.33 -28.93
N ALA A 276 -2.25 -8.64 -29.61
CA ALA A 276 -1.98 -8.03 -30.91
C ALA A 276 -1.02 -6.84 -30.80
N TYR A 277 -1.15 -5.99 -29.77
CA TYR A 277 -0.19 -4.93 -29.48
C TYR A 277 1.23 -5.48 -29.31
N CYS A 278 1.37 -6.57 -28.54
CA CYS A 278 2.67 -7.18 -28.34
C CYS A 278 3.26 -7.74 -29.64
N ARG A 279 2.46 -8.43 -30.45
CA ARG A 279 2.90 -8.93 -31.77
C ARG A 279 3.28 -7.82 -32.74
N ALA A 280 2.65 -6.66 -32.63
CA ALA A 280 2.92 -5.53 -33.51
C ALA A 280 4.27 -4.86 -33.22
N ARG A 281 4.72 -4.91 -31.96
CA ARG A 281 5.76 -4.01 -31.45
C ARG A 281 7.04 -4.72 -30.96
N PHE A 282 6.97 -6.00 -30.60
CA PHE A 282 8.08 -6.72 -29.98
C PHE A 282 8.56 -7.90 -30.80
N GLU A 283 9.82 -8.30 -30.58
CA GLU A 283 10.45 -9.42 -31.28
C GLU A 283 9.91 -10.77 -30.84
N THR A 284 9.70 -11.63 -31.82
CA THR A 284 9.16 -12.98 -31.59
C THR A 284 10.25 -14.01 -31.30
N THR A 285 10.04 -14.85 -30.29
CA THR A 285 10.91 -16.00 -29.99
C THR A 285 10.58 -17.18 -30.91
N GLN A 286 11.60 -17.96 -31.30
CA GLN A 286 11.38 -19.21 -32.00
C GLN A 286 10.68 -20.27 -31.11
N PRO A 287 9.67 -20.99 -31.62
CA PRO A 287 8.96 -21.98 -30.82
C PRO A 287 9.86 -23.19 -30.51
N ILE A 288 9.86 -23.61 -29.25
CA ILE A 288 10.53 -24.84 -28.82
C ILE A 288 9.60 -26.01 -29.14
N VAL A 289 10.03 -26.86 -30.08
CA VAL A 289 9.32 -28.08 -30.44
C VAL A 289 9.82 -29.21 -29.54
N GLY A 290 8.92 -29.74 -28.70
CA GLY A 290 9.26 -30.86 -27.83
C GLY A 290 8.04 -31.59 -27.30
N ALA A 291 8.28 -32.78 -26.77
CA ALA A 291 7.26 -33.67 -26.22
C ALA A 291 6.66 -33.16 -24.89
N PHE A 292 5.63 -33.84 -24.43
CA PHE A 292 5.00 -33.51 -23.15
C PHE A 292 5.95 -33.76 -21.97
N PRO A 293 6.16 -32.78 -21.07
CA PRO A 293 6.98 -32.98 -19.87
C PRO A 293 6.27 -33.90 -18.86
N ILE A 294 6.77 -35.12 -18.68
CA ILE A 294 6.21 -36.11 -17.74
C ILE A 294 6.16 -35.56 -16.30
N GLU A 295 7.19 -34.79 -15.89
CA GLU A 295 7.25 -34.11 -14.59
C GLU A 295 6.06 -33.16 -14.33
N ALA A 296 5.44 -32.61 -15.37
CA ALA A 296 4.29 -31.72 -15.23
C ALA A 296 2.99 -32.48 -14.95
N ARG A 297 2.92 -33.79 -15.24
CA ARG A 297 1.69 -34.60 -15.15
C ARG A 297 1.07 -34.58 -13.75
N THR A 298 1.89 -34.77 -12.72
CA THR A 298 1.44 -34.78 -11.32
C THR A 298 0.85 -33.43 -10.93
N TYR A 299 1.50 -32.34 -11.32
CA TYR A 299 1.01 -30.98 -11.04
C TYR A 299 -0.28 -30.65 -11.80
N ILE A 300 -0.46 -31.17 -13.02
CA ILE A 300 -1.71 -31.01 -13.77
C ILE A 300 -2.85 -31.77 -13.06
N GLY A 301 -2.59 -33.01 -12.63
CA GLY A 301 -3.55 -33.82 -11.88
C GLY A 301 -3.96 -33.14 -10.57
N LEU A 302 -2.99 -32.68 -9.77
CA LEU A 302 -3.26 -31.91 -8.54
C LEU A 302 -3.98 -30.58 -8.83
N GLY A 303 -3.65 -29.93 -9.95
CA GLY A 303 -4.31 -28.70 -10.40
C GLY A 303 -5.79 -28.90 -10.70
N LEU A 304 -6.11 -29.94 -11.49
CA LEU A 304 -7.48 -30.31 -11.83
C LEU A 304 -8.26 -30.78 -10.59
N LEU A 305 -7.65 -31.60 -9.74
CA LEU A 305 -8.22 -32.04 -8.47
C LEU A 305 -8.56 -30.84 -7.58
N GLY A 306 -7.62 -29.91 -7.39
CA GLY A 306 -7.85 -28.70 -6.60
C GLY A 306 -8.94 -27.82 -7.18
N THR A 307 -9.05 -27.73 -8.51
CA THR A 307 -10.13 -26.99 -9.18
C THR A 307 -11.49 -27.66 -8.95
N ALA A 308 -11.55 -28.98 -9.05
CA ALA A 308 -12.75 -29.76 -8.78
C ALA A 308 -13.20 -29.63 -7.32
N ILE A 309 -12.26 -29.79 -6.36
CA ILE A 309 -12.53 -29.57 -4.93
C ILE A 309 -13.02 -28.14 -4.70
N ALA A 310 -12.37 -27.14 -5.29
CA ALA A 310 -12.79 -25.75 -5.15
C ALA A 310 -14.19 -25.49 -5.74
N SER A 311 -14.57 -26.22 -6.79
CA SER A 311 -15.87 -26.05 -7.44
C SER A 311 -16.99 -26.84 -6.75
N LEU A 312 -16.65 -27.95 -6.07
CA LEU A 312 -17.60 -28.83 -5.39
C LEU A 312 -17.71 -28.55 -3.88
N ALA A 313 -16.77 -27.79 -3.30
CA ALA A 313 -16.80 -27.42 -1.89
C ALA A 313 -18.10 -26.72 -1.49
N GLY A 314 -18.80 -26.05 -2.42
CA GLY A 314 -20.08 -25.43 -2.15
C GLY A 314 -21.27 -26.38 -2.00
N GLN A 315 -21.14 -27.63 -2.44
CA GLN A 315 -22.17 -28.66 -2.31
C GLN A 315 -22.06 -29.47 -1.01
N LEU A 316 -20.86 -29.51 -0.40
CA LEU A 316 -20.58 -30.28 0.82
C LEU A 316 -21.11 -29.64 2.11
N PHE A 317 -21.46 -28.35 2.07
CA PHE A 317 -21.90 -27.58 3.24
C PHE A 317 -23.25 -26.92 2.97
N ASP A 318 -24.13 -26.90 3.97
CA ASP A 318 -25.50 -26.39 3.84
C ASP A 318 -25.53 -24.91 3.42
N ARG A 319 -26.54 -24.54 2.64
CA ARG A 319 -26.70 -23.20 2.03
C ARG A 319 -27.35 -22.19 2.96
N GLY A 320 -27.88 -22.64 4.11
CA GLY A 320 -28.52 -21.79 5.11
C GLY A 320 -27.60 -20.69 5.66
N GLU A 321 -28.13 -19.48 5.77
CA GLU A 321 -27.44 -18.30 6.32
C GLU A 321 -27.43 -18.28 7.87
N GLU A 322 -27.27 -19.42 8.53
CA GLU A 322 -27.14 -19.37 9.99
C GLU A 322 -25.73 -18.88 10.36
N ASN A 323 -25.66 -17.67 10.91
CA ASN A 323 -24.48 -17.08 11.52
C ASN A 323 -24.13 -17.76 12.86
N VAL A 324 -24.09 -19.11 12.91
CA VAL A 324 -23.73 -19.83 14.14
C VAL A 324 -22.21 -19.81 14.30
N VAL A 325 -21.74 -18.87 15.12
CA VAL A 325 -20.36 -18.79 15.61
C VAL A 325 -19.88 -20.16 16.07
N LEU A 326 -18.89 -20.75 15.38
CA LEU A 326 -18.21 -21.95 15.86
C LEU A 326 -17.56 -21.65 17.23
N GLN A 327 -18.22 -22.13 18.30
CA GLN A 327 -17.89 -21.77 19.69
C GLN A 327 -16.58 -22.39 20.20
N TRP A 328 -16.02 -23.37 19.49
CA TRP A 328 -14.87 -24.16 19.93
C TRP A 328 -13.50 -23.51 19.67
N MET A 329 -13.44 -22.38 18.94
CA MET A 329 -12.16 -21.71 18.64
C MET A 329 -12.07 -20.31 19.29
N PRO A 330 -11.10 -20.06 20.18
CA PRO A 330 -10.87 -18.74 20.78
C PRO A 330 -10.62 -17.66 19.71
N SER A 331 -11.21 -16.48 19.87
CA SER A 331 -11.18 -15.38 18.87
C SER A 331 -9.77 -14.98 18.41
N TRP A 332 -8.78 -15.06 19.29
CA TRP A 332 -7.39 -14.72 18.99
C TRP A 332 -6.68 -15.80 18.15
N LEU A 333 -7.00 -17.08 18.38
CA LEU A 333 -6.40 -18.20 17.64
C LEU A 333 -6.89 -18.22 16.18
N ARG A 334 -8.15 -17.83 15.96
CA ARG A 334 -8.71 -17.65 14.60
C ARG A 334 -7.92 -16.63 13.80
N LEU A 335 -7.56 -15.53 14.43
CA LEU A 335 -6.80 -14.45 13.82
C LEU A 335 -5.40 -14.90 13.41
N VAL A 336 -4.70 -15.63 14.29
CA VAL A 336 -3.35 -16.13 14.03
C VAL A 336 -3.35 -17.11 12.86
N VAL A 337 -4.31 -18.05 12.83
CA VAL A 337 -4.46 -19.01 11.73
C VAL A 337 -4.77 -18.30 10.41
N ALA A 338 -5.66 -17.29 10.45
CA ALA A 338 -6.08 -16.59 9.25
C ALA A 338 -5.01 -15.63 8.69
N VAL A 339 -4.24 -14.95 9.56
CA VAL A 339 -3.06 -14.17 9.17
C VAL A 339 -1.97 -15.10 8.61
N ALA A 340 -1.69 -16.24 9.26
CA ALA A 340 -0.69 -17.19 8.78
C ALA A 340 -1.07 -17.79 7.42
N ALA A 341 -2.33 -18.19 7.23
CA ALA A 341 -2.81 -18.79 5.99
C ALA A 341 -3.05 -17.76 4.87
N GLY A 342 -3.35 -16.49 5.16
CA GLY A 342 -3.36 -15.40 4.19
C GLY A 342 -1.95 -14.93 3.79
N ALA A 343 -1.02 -14.93 4.75
CA ALA A 343 0.39 -14.62 4.51
C ALA A 343 1.11 -15.73 3.77
N PHE A 344 0.71 -17.00 3.91
CA PHE A 344 1.42 -18.14 3.32
C PHE A 344 1.51 -18.09 1.78
N PRO A 345 0.43 -17.87 0.99
CA PRO A 345 0.52 -17.72 -0.47
C PRO A 345 1.33 -16.50 -0.89
N LEU A 346 1.17 -15.38 -0.18
CA LEU A 346 1.89 -14.14 -0.43
C LEU A 346 3.39 -14.36 -0.20
N VAL A 347 3.77 -14.91 0.96
CA VAL A 347 5.14 -15.23 1.32
C VAL A 347 5.72 -16.26 0.37
N PHE A 348 4.98 -17.30 -0.03
CA PHE A 348 5.48 -18.31 -0.97
C PHE A 348 5.68 -17.74 -2.37
N PHE A 349 4.80 -16.84 -2.84
CA PHE A 349 4.95 -16.15 -4.11
C PHE A 349 6.14 -15.19 -4.10
N VAL A 350 6.23 -14.32 -3.08
CA VAL A 350 7.35 -13.41 -2.92
C VAL A 350 8.64 -14.24 -2.78
N ARG A 351 8.62 -15.34 -2.02
CA ARG A 351 9.73 -16.28 -1.91
C ARG A 351 10.05 -16.95 -3.25
N GLY A 352 9.07 -17.26 -4.10
CA GLY A 352 9.27 -17.78 -5.46
C GLY A 352 9.89 -16.75 -6.40
N LEU A 353 9.44 -15.50 -6.36
CA LEU A 353 10.07 -14.36 -7.06
C LEU A 353 11.51 -14.14 -6.59
N MET A 354 11.77 -14.37 -5.30
CA MET A 354 13.06 -14.09 -4.68
C MET A 354 13.98 -15.33 -4.53
N ARG A 355 13.53 -16.56 -4.85
CA ARG A 355 14.32 -17.81 -4.81
C ARG A 355 14.49 -18.46 -6.18
N GLY A 356 14.05 -17.81 -7.25
CA GLY A 356 14.44 -18.25 -8.58
C GLY A 356 15.96 -18.15 -8.68
N ASP A 357 16.62 -19.28 -8.93
CA ASP A 357 18.00 -19.33 -9.39
C ASP A 357 18.21 -18.22 -10.40
N ALA A 358 19.04 -17.27 -10.01
CA ALA A 358 19.36 -16.06 -10.72
C ALA A 358 20.32 -16.33 -11.88
N ASP A 359 20.23 -17.49 -12.52
CA ASP A 359 20.96 -17.74 -13.75
C ASP A 359 20.18 -17.16 -14.93
N ARG A 360 20.60 -15.94 -15.29
CA ARG A 360 20.49 -15.30 -16.60
C ARG A 360 19.11 -15.41 -17.25
N ARG A 361 18.27 -14.40 -17.00
CA ARG A 361 17.38 -13.70 -17.97
C ARG A 361 16.35 -12.88 -17.19
N ALA A 362 16.07 -11.65 -17.63
CA ALA A 362 15.12 -10.73 -17.01
C ALA A 362 13.69 -11.28 -17.02
N GLN A 363 13.32 -12.05 -16.00
CA GLN A 363 12.01 -12.73 -15.97
C GLN A 363 10.87 -11.94 -15.32
N THR A 364 11.04 -10.72 -14.84
CA THR A 364 10.26 -10.32 -13.66
C THR A 364 8.95 -9.54 -13.87
N TRP A 365 8.72 -8.84 -14.99
CA TRP A 365 7.59 -7.88 -15.05
C TRP A 365 6.28 -8.42 -15.59
N LEU A 366 6.31 -9.07 -16.75
CA LEU A 366 5.12 -9.70 -17.31
C LEU A 366 4.50 -10.72 -16.31
N LEU A 367 5.37 -11.39 -15.55
CA LEU A 367 5.00 -12.29 -14.46
C LEU A 367 4.31 -11.59 -13.28
N VAL A 368 4.58 -10.32 -13.02
CA VAL A 368 4.10 -9.62 -11.83
C VAL A 368 2.87 -8.78 -12.17
N VAL A 369 2.88 -8.04 -13.26
CA VAL A 369 1.74 -7.21 -13.67
C VAL A 369 0.47 -8.00 -13.90
N LEU A 370 0.64 -9.20 -14.45
CA LEU A 370 -0.48 -10.02 -14.88
C LEU A 370 -0.77 -11.18 -13.90
N ARG A 371 0.16 -11.53 -12.98
CA ARG A 371 -0.08 -12.56 -11.94
C ARG A 371 -0.25 -12.00 -10.52
N LEU A 372 0.30 -10.82 -10.19
CA LEU A 372 0.14 -10.19 -8.88
C LEU A 372 -1.32 -9.81 -8.56
N PRO A 373 -2.14 -9.28 -9.48
CA PRO A 373 -3.56 -9.04 -9.20
C PRO A 373 -4.28 -10.32 -8.82
N ILE A 374 -3.91 -11.45 -9.45
CA ILE A 374 -4.48 -12.78 -9.23
C ILE A 374 -4.08 -13.30 -7.85
N ILE A 375 -2.81 -13.14 -7.48
CA ILE A 375 -2.31 -13.57 -6.17
C ILE A 375 -2.88 -12.67 -5.07
N CYS A 376 -2.93 -11.35 -5.28
CA CYS A 376 -3.60 -10.43 -4.39
C CYS A 376 -5.07 -10.80 -4.25
N LEU A 377 -5.74 -11.21 -5.33
CA LEU A 377 -7.12 -11.65 -5.27
C LEU A 377 -7.26 -12.95 -4.49
N VAL A 378 -6.42 -13.93 -4.76
CA VAL A 378 -6.46 -15.25 -4.14
C VAL A 378 -6.07 -15.17 -2.66
N SER A 379 -5.07 -14.33 -2.32
CA SER A 379 -4.71 -13.98 -0.95
C SER A 379 -5.80 -13.16 -0.26
N LEU A 380 -6.42 -12.19 -0.94
CA LEU A 380 -7.55 -11.42 -0.43
C LEU A 380 -8.73 -12.35 -0.12
N ILE A 381 -9.11 -13.21 -1.06
CA ILE A 381 -10.16 -14.21 -0.88
C ILE A 381 -9.79 -15.14 0.27
N GLY A 382 -8.51 -15.53 0.42
CA GLY A 382 -8.05 -16.33 1.57
C GLY A 382 -8.21 -15.57 2.89
N ILE A 383 -7.83 -14.29 2.90
CA ILE A 383 -7.97 -13.35 4.03
C ILE A 383 -9.44 -12.98 4.31
N VAL A 384 -10.35 -13.09 3.37
CA VAL A 384 -11.78 -12.86 3.65
C VAL A 384 -12.42 -14.17 4.13
N SER A 385 -12.05 -15.30 3.52
CA SER A 385 -12.64 -16.61 3.78
C SER A 385 -12.21 -17.21 5.11
N LEU A 386 -10.93 -17.09 5.48
CA LEU A 386 -10.37 -17.61 6.74
C LEU A 386 -10.75 -16.77 7.96
N PHE A 387 -11.25 -15.54 7.79
CA PHE A 387 -11.58 -14.69 8.93
C PHE A 387 -13.06 -14.74 9.32
N GLN A 388 -13.90 -15.37 8.49
CA GLN A 388 -15.28 -15.68 8.83
C GLN A 388 -15.45 -17.01 9.59
N LEU A 389 -14.39 -17.60 10.19
CA LEU A 389 -14.35 -18.92 10.88
C LEU A 389 -15.45 -19.18 11.95
N THR A 390 -16.37 -18.26 12.10
CA THR A 390 -17.60 -18.31 12.86
C THR A 390 -18.81 -18.76 12.04
N THR A 391 -18.75 -19.07 10.74
CA THR A 391 -19.95 -19.51 10.00
C THR A 391 -19.67 -20.70 9.09
N VAL A 392 -20.70 -21.51 8.80
CA VAL A 392 -20.63 -22.62 7.82
C VAL A 392 -20.19 -22.09 6.45
N GLN A 393 -20.61 -20.87 6.10
CA GLN A 393 -20.23 -20.19 4.87
C GLN A 393 -18.72 -19.92 4.75
N ALA A 394 -18.03 -19.73 5.87
CA ALA A 394 -16.60 -19.46 5.90
C ALA A 394 -15.76 -20.71 5.66
N VAL A 395 -16.09 -21.83 6.31
CA VAL A 395 -15.42 -23.12 6.09
C VAL A 395 -15.47 -23.50 4.61
N ARG A 396 -16.64 -23.30 3.98
CA ARG A 396 -16.83 -23.44 2.54
C ARG A 396 -15.93 -22.51 1.74
N ALA A 397 -15.91 -21.22 2.06
CA ALA A 397 -15.07 -20.25 1.36
C ALA A 397 -13.57 -20.57 1.51
N VAL A 398 -13.12 -21.09 2.67
CA VAL A 398 -11.75 -21.54 2.91
C VAL A 398 -11.41 -22.72 2.00
N LEU A 399 -12.27 -23.72 1.88
CA LEU A 399 -12.03 -24.87 1.00
C LEU A 399 -11.93 -24.44 -0.46
N ILE A 400 -12.84 -23.59 -0.93
CA ILE A 400 -12.79 -23.02 -2.29
C ILE A 400 -11.47 -22.30 -2.51
N THR A 401 -11.02 -21.52 -1.52
CA THR A 401 -9.83 -20.69 -1.65
C THR A 401 -8.56 -21.51 -1.58
N VAL A 402 -8.40 -22.40 -0.59
CA VAL A 402 -7.20 -23.23 -0.43
C VAL A 402 -7.06 -24.16 -1.64
N ALA A 403 -8.15 -24.80 -2.06
CA ALA A 403 -8.14 -25.68 -3.21
C ALA A 403 -7.91 -24.90 -4.52
N GLY A 404 -8.52 -23.72 -4.68
CA GLY A 404 -8.30 -22.85 -5.84
C GLY A 404 -6.88 -22.28 -5.92
N THR A 405 -6.30 -21.88 -4.78
CA THR A 405 -4.90 -21.39 -4.68
C THR A 405 -3.93 -22.52 -4.97
N GLY A 406 -4.17 -23.70 -4.39
CA GLY A 406 -3.39 -24.91 -4.62
C GLY A 406 -3.43 -25.30 -6.10
N ALA A 407 -4.61 -25.25 -6.71
CA ALA A 407 -4.81 -25.51 -8.13
C ALA A 407 -4.01 -24.55 -9.02
N ALA A 408 -4.14 -23.24 -8.77
CA ALA A 408 -3.41 -22.22 -9.50
C ALA A 408 -1.88 -22.40 -9.38
N THR A 409 -1.39 -22.74 -8.19
CA THR A 409 0.04 -22.97 -7.93
C THR A 409 0.56 -24.21 -8.67
N CYS A 410 -0.22 -25.28 -8.69
CA CYS A 410 0.13 -26.50 -9.41
C CYS A 410 0.15 -26.27 -10.93
N PHE A 411 -0.88 -25.61 -11.49
CA PHE A 411 -0.88 -25.24 -12.91
C PHE A 411 0.27 -24.32 -13.29
N TYR A 412 0.62 -23.37 -12.41
CA TYR A 412 1.78 -22.51 -12.60
C TYR A 412 3.08 -23.33 -12.70
N ARG A 413 3.29 -24.28 -11.79
CA ARG A 413 4.48 -25.14 -11.78
C ARG A 413 4.53 -26.01 -13.04
N ALA A 414 3.41 -26.64 -13.41
CA ALA A 414 3.28 -27.41 -14.64
C ALA A 414 3.64 -26.57 -15.87
N ARG A 415 3.09 -25.36 -15.98
CA ARG A 415 3.39 -24.40 -17.05
C ARG A 415 4.87 -24.00 -17.06
N SER A 416 5.47 -23.74 -15.89
CA SER A 416 6.89 -23.40 -15.79
C SER A 416 7.81 -24.53 -16.28
N ILE A 417 7.48 -25.79 -15.98
CA ILE A 417 8.22 -26.95 -16.48
C ILE A 417 8.07 -27.05 -18.01
N ALA A 418 6.85 -26.90 -18.52
CA ALA A 418 6.58 -26.96 -19.95
C ALA A 418 7.29 -25.85 -20.75
N SER A 419 7.43 -24.66 -20.19
CA SER A 419 8.12 -23.53 -20.85
C SER A 419 9.56 -23.85 -21.29
N LYS A 420 10.22 -24.82 -20.61
CA LYS A 420 11.59 -25.23 -20.91
C LYS A 420 11.68 -26.33 -21.99
N LYS A 421 10.60 -27.09 -22.20
CA LYS A 421 10.63 -28.30 -23.06
C LYS A 421 9.76 -28.18 -24.31
N SER A 422 8.65 -27.44 -24.27
CA SER A 422 7.70 -27.36 -25.40
C SER A 422 6.80 -26.13 -25.33
N THR A 423 6.84 -25.28 -26.35
CA THR A 423 5.98 -24.09 -26.46
C THR A 423 4.50 -24.48 -26.61
N LYS A 424 4.21 -25.56 -27.34
CA LYS A 424 2.83 -26.06 -27.53
C LYS A 424 2.19 -26.44 -26.20
N TRP A 425 2.89 -27.22 -25.38
CA TRP A 425 2.39 -27.65 -24.07
C TRP A 425 2.34 -26.50 -23.07
N PHE A 426 3.27 -25.55 -23.15
CA PHE A 426 3.21 -24.33 -22.36
C PHE A 426 1.91 -23.54 -22.61
N ILE A 427 1.53 -23.37 -23.89
CA ILE A 427 0.28 -22.69 -24.27
C ILE A 427 -0.94 -23.46 -23.76
N ASN A 428 -1.01 -24.76 -24.04
CA ASN A 428 -2.14 -25.60 -23.63
C ASN A 428 -2.36 -25.57 -22.11
N LEU A 429 -1.28 -25.60 -21.32
CA LEU A 429 -1.36 -25.52 -19.86
C LEU A 429 -1.76 -24.14 -19.35
N GLY A 430 -1.33 -23.07 -20.03
CA GLY A 430 -1.79 -21.71 -19.70
C GLY A 430 -3.28 -21.50 -20.01
N VAL A 431 -3.78 -22.05 -21.12
CA VAL A 431 -5.22 -22.05 -21.45
C VAL A 431 -6.01 -22.86 -20.43
N LEU A 432 -5.51 -24.04 -20.04
CA LEU A 432 -6.13 -24.87 -19.00
C LEU A 432 -6.20 -24.14 -17.66
N MET A 433 -5.13 -23.45 -17.26
CA MET A 433 -5.12 -22.60 -16.06
C MET A 433 -6.17 -21.50 -16.15
N SER A 434 -6.27 -20.79 -17.28
CA SER A 434 -7.30 -19.76 -17.49
C SER A 434 -8.71 -20.34 -17.37
N ALA A 435 -8.97 -21.52 -17.94
CA ALA A 435 -10.25 -22.20 -17.83
C ALA A 435 -10.59 -22.57 -16.38
N ALA A 436 -9.61 -23.06 -15.61
CA ALA A 436 -9.81 -23.36 -14.20
C ALA A 436 -10.25 -22.13 -13.38
N PHE A 437 -9.68 -20.95 -13.65
CA PHE A 437 -10.12 -19.70 -13.02
C PHE A 437 -11.57 -19.35 -13.36
N VAL A 438 -11.99 -19.55 -14.60
CA VAL A 438 -13.38 -19.32 -15.03
C VAL A 438 -14.32 -20.28 -14.31
N VAL A 439 -13.98 -21.57 -14.23
CA VAL A 439 -14.79 -22.58 -13.53
C VAL A 439 -14.97 -22.20 -12.05
N VAL A 440 -13.88 -21.86 -11.36
CA VAL A 440 -13.94 -21.42 -9.96
C VAL A 440 -14.77 -20.13 -9.82
N ALA A 441 -14.67 -19.18 -10.75
CA ALA A 441 -15.47 -17.96 -10.72
C ALA A 441 -16.98 -18.29 -10.77
N PHE A 442 -17.40 -19.11 -11.74
CA PHE A 442 -18.81 -19.49 -11.87
C PHE A 442 -19.32 -20.31 -10.68
N ALA A 443 -18.50 -21.19 -10.12
CA ALA A 443 -18.84 -21.92 -8.91
C ALA A 443 -19.07 -20.96 -7.72
N VAL A 444 -18.15 -20.03 -7.48
CA VAL A 444 -18.29 -19.01 -6.42
C VAL A 444 -19.55 -18.15 -6.61
N ARG A 445 -19.88 -17.78 -7.85
CA ARG A 445 -21.07 -16.98 -8.16
C ARG A 445 -22.38 -17.75 -7.95
N ALA A 446 -22.38 -19.04 -8.26
CA ALA A 446 -23.57 -19.89 -8.13
C ALA A 446 -23.88 -20.21 -6.66
N ASP A 447 -22.85 -20.38 -5.83
CA ASP A 447 -23.01 -20.84 -4.45
C ASP A 447 -23.11 -19.71 -3.40
N SER A 448 -22.65 -18.50 -3.71
CA SER A 448 -22.70 -17.41 -2.74
C SER A 448 -24.04 -16.67 -2.74
N SER A 449 -24.64 -16.42 -1.57
CA SER A 449 -25.76 -15.50 -1.39
C SER A 449 -25.29 -14.04 -1.22
N ALA A 450 -24.10 -13.85 -0.65
CA ALA A 450 -23.53 -12.54 -0.34
C ALA A 450 -23.17 -11.75 -1.63
N PRO A 451 -23.65 -10.50 -1.79
CA PRO A 451 -23.40 -9.67 -2.97
C PRO A 451 -21.91 -9.48 -3.30
N ARG A 452 -21.05 -9.38 -2.27
CA ARG A 452 -19.60 -9.17 -2.39
C ARG A 452 -18.90 -10.33 -3.11
N PHE A 453 -19.33 -11.56 -2.86
CA PHE A 453 -18.75 -12.76 -3.47
C PHE A 453 -19.36 -13.03 -4.85
N ARG A 454 -20.68 -12.82 -5.01
CA ARG A 454 -21.39 -12.98 -6.29
C ARG A 454 -20.92 -12.01 -7.37
N GLY A 455 -20.63 -10.76 -6.98
CA GLY A 455 -20.21 -9.70 -7.90
C GLY A 455 -18.70 -9.46 -7.88
N GLY A 456 -18.15 -9.08 -6.73
CA GLY A 456 -16.76 -8.62 -6.62
C GLY A 456 -15.74 -9.70 -6.90
N ILE A 457 -15.80 -10.83 -6.18
CA ILE A 457 -14.84 -11.93 -6.38
C ILE A 457 -15.00 -12.58 -7.75
N PHE A 458 -16.24 -12.77 -8.20
CA PHE A 458 -16.55 -13.29 -9.54
C PHE A 458 -15.88 -12.46 -10.66
N THR A 459 -16.15 -11.15 -10.69
CA THR A 459 -15.60 -10.26 -11.72
C THR A 459 -14.07 -10.26 -11.69
N ALA A 460 -13.48 -10.30 -10.51
CA ALA A 460 -12.05 -10.25 -10.37
C ALA A 460 -11.35 -11.57 -10.74
N LEU A 461 -11.98 -12.74 -10.52
CA LEU A 461 -11.49 -14.03 -11.03
C LEU A 461 -11.54 -14.09 -12.57
N LEU A 462 -12.56 -13.50 -13.20
CA LEU A 462 -12.66 -13.41 -14.66
C LEU A 462 -11.60 -12.49 -15.28
N VAL A 463 -11.33 -11.35 -14.65
CA VAL A 463 -10.19 -10.49 -15.01
C VAL A 463 -8.90 -11.29 -14.86
N GLY A 464 -8.72 -12.01 -13.76
CA GLY A 464 -7.59 -12.90 -13.54
C GLY A 464 -7.41 -13.94 -14.65
N ALA A 465 -8.47 -14.64 -15.05
CA ALA A 465 -8.44 -15.59 -16.16
C ALA A 465 -7.98 -14.92 -17.47
N THR A 466 -8.52 -13.74 -17.78
CA THR A 466 -8.18 -12.98 -19.00
C THR A 466 -6.71 -12.59 -19.03
N LEU A 467 -6.14 -12.16 -17.89
CA LEU A 467 -4.72 -11.83 -17.78
C LEU A 467 -3.84 -13.10 -17.88
N VAL A 468 -4.23 -14.24 -17.30
CA VAL A 468 -3.53 -15.52 -17.47
C VAL A 468 -3.51 -15.94 -18.94
N PHE A 469 -4.64 -15.82 -19.62
CA PHE A 469 -4.72 -16.11 -21.05
C PHE A 469 -3.76 -15.21 -21.84
N ALA A 470 -3.87 -13.89 -21.70
CA ALA A 470 -3.02 -12.94 -22.41
C ALA A 470 -1.52 -13.16 -22.15
N THR A 471 -1.12 -13.37 -20.88
CA THR A 471 0.30 -13.67 -20.54
C THR A 471 0.82 -14.92 -21.21
N THR A 472 -0.02 -15.94 -21.37
CA THR A 472 0.39 -17.22 -21.95
C THR A 472 0.85 -17.01 -23.38
N PHE A 473 0.10 -16.24 -24.17
CA PHE A 473 0.49 -15.96 -25.55
C PHE A 473 1.69 -15.02 -25.65
N ILE A 474 1.79 -14.03 -24.78
CA ILE A 474 2.95 -13.12 -24.77
C ILE A 474 4.22 -13.89 -24.42
N GLU A 475 4.23 -14.68 -23.35
CA GLU A 475 5.42 -15.44 -22.93
C GLU A 475 5.82 -16.53 -23.92
N ALA A 476 4.85 -17.12 -24.62
CA ALA A 476 5.11 -18.14 -25.63
C ALA A 476 5.72 -17.57 -26.91
N SER A 477 5.43 -16.30 -27.22
CA SER A 477 5.76 -15.71 -28.52
C SER A 477 6.81 -14.62 -28.48
N GLN A 478 7.09 -13.96 -27.35
CA GLN A 478 7.90 -12.73 -27.31
C GLN A 478 9.26 -12.92 -26.61
N GLN A 479 10.29 -12.24 -27.12
CA GLN A 479 11.63 -12.27 -26.57
C GLN A 479 11.76 -11.31 -25.39
N LYS A 480 12.32 -11.83 -24.29
CA LYS A 480 12.54 -11.05 -23.05
C LYS A 480 13.80 -10.20 -23.18
N ARG A 481 13.73 -8.97 -22.68
CA ARG A 481 14.85 -8.02 -22.73
C ARG A 481 15.95 -8.40 -21.73
N THR A 482 17.18 -8.58 -22.18
CA THR A 482 18.34 -8.90 -21.30
C THR A 482 19.26 -7.71 -21.03
N MET A 483 19.18 -6.66 -21.86
CA MET A 483 20.01 -5.45 -21.78
C MET A 483 19.19 -4.21 -21.41
N ALA A 484 19.84 -3.18 -20.86
CA ALA A 484 19.18 -1.93 -20.53
C ALA A 484 18.90 -1.10 -21.79
N ASP A 485 17.67 -0.64 -21.97
CA ASP A 485 17.32 0.37 -22.99
C ASP A 485 16.68 1.56 -22.27
N LEU A 486 17.41 2.69 -22.29
CA LEU A 486 17.04 3.93 -21.62
C LEU A 486 15.77 4.56 -22.19
N ASN A 487 15.53 4.42 -23.50
CA ASN A 487 14.37 5.03 -24.16
C ASN A 487 13.10 4.27 -23.79
N ALA A 488 13.12 2.94 -23.93
CA ALA A 488 12.03 2.08 -23.48
C ALA A 488 11.78 2.22 -21.97
N ASP A 489 12.84 2.33 -21.16
CA ASP A 489 12.72 2.55 -19.72
C ASP A 489 12.07 3.89 -19.37
N ARG A 490 12.45 4.98 -20.04
CA ARG A 490 11.85 6.31 -19.83
C ARG A 490 10.38 6.30 -20.23
N LEU A 491 10.05 5.74 -21.38
CA LEU A 491 8.68 5.67 -21.89
C LEU A 491 7.79 4.80 -20.98
N GLY A 492 8.24 3.60 -20.63
CA GLY A 492 7.51 2.74 -19.71
C GLY A 492 7.33 3.38 -18.33
N LYS A 493 8.34 4.11 -17.82
CA LYS A 493 8.22 4.84 -16.53
C LYS A 493 7.17 5.93 -16.62
N ARG A 494 7.13 6.69 -17.74
CA ARG A 494 6.10 7.70 -17.97
C ARG A 494 4.71 7.07 -17.97
N PHE A 495 4.50 5.95 -18.67
CA PHE A 495 3.20 5.27 -18.66
C PHE A 495 2.79 4.80 -17.27
N VAL A 496 3.69 4.15 -16.53
CA VAL A 496 3.41 3.72 -15.15
C VAL A 496 3.09 4.92 -14.25
N SER A 497 3.88 6.00 -14.32
CA SER A 497 3.65 7.20 -13.51
C SER A 497 2.34 7.90 -13.86
N ILE A 498 2.03 8.09 -15.15
CA ILE A 498 0.76 8.69 -15.60
C ILE A 498 -0.41 7.82 -15.16
N GLY A 499 -0.30 6.50 -15.34
CA GLY A 499 -1.31 5.55 -14.89
C GLY A 499 -1.60 5.72 -13.40
N ILE A 500 -0.57 5.68 -12.55
CA ILE A 500 -0.71 5.84 -11.09
C ILE A 500 -1.37 7.17 -10.74
N VAL A 501 -0.98 8.27 -11.40
CA VAL A 501 -1.59 9.59 -11.17
C VAL A 501 -3.08 9.60 -11.55
N LEU A 502 -3.44 9.04 -12.71
CA LEU A 502 -4.83 8.95 -13.13
C LEU A 502 -5.66 8.05 -12.21
N GLY A 503 -5.10 6.92 -11.77
CA GLY A 503 -5.73 6.03 -10.79
C GLY A 503 -5.95 6.71 -9.45
N PHE A 504 -4.98 7.50 -8.98
CA PHE A 504 -5.12 8.31 -7.78
C PHE A 504 -6.20 9.38 -7.93
N ILE A 505 -6.21 10.12 -9.04
CA ILE A 505 -7.25 11.14 -9.32
C ILE A 505 -8.64 10.49 -9.39
N ALA A 506 -8.78 9.36 -10.08
CA ALA A 506 -10.01 8.59 -10.16
C ALA A 506 -10.52 8.22 -8.76
N LEU A 507 -9.66 7.59 -7.95
CA LEU A 507 -10.00 7.17 -6.60
C LEU A 507 -10.31 8.37 -5.69
N ALA A 508 -9.48 9.41 -5.72
CA ALA A 508 -9.68 10.62 -4.94
C ALA A 508 -10.98 11.33 -5.31
N THR A 509 -11.33 11.41 -6.60
CA THR A 509 -12.60 11.99 -7.05
C THR A 509 -13.77 11.18 -6.52
N ARG A 510 -13.71 9.84 -6.61
CA ARG A 510 -14.75 8.97 -6.07
C ARG A 510 -14.93 9.11 -4.56
N LEU A 511 -13.83 9.25 -3.83
CA LEU A 511 -13.86 9.37 -2.38
C LEU A 511 -14.32 10.76 -1.95
N LEU A 512 -13.75 11.83 -2.50
CA LEU A 512 -14.01 13.20 -2.08
C LEU A 512 -15.44 13.64 -2.38
N PHE A 513 -15.93 13.39 -3.60
CA PHE A 513 -17.28 13.82 -4.04
C PHE A 513 -18.36 12.79 -3.68
N SER A 514 -18.37 12.35 -2.43
CA SER A 514 -19.35 11.39 -1.91
C SER A 514 -19.86 11.87 -0.55
N ASP A 515 -20.69 11.08 0.13
CA ASP A 515 -21.23 11.42 1.45
C ASP A 515 -20.17 11.49 2.58
N GLY A 516 -18.89 11.26 2.27
CA GLY A 516 -17.80 11.33 3.24
C GLY A 516 -17.41 12.76 3.63
N VAL A 517 -17.29 13.03 4.93
CA VAL A 517 -16.77 14.30 5.46
C VAL A 517 -15.26 14.19 5.65
N PHE A 518 -14.49 14.82 4.76
CA PHE A 518 -13.02 14.81 4.82
C PHE A 518 -12.49 15.99 5.63
N ARG A 519 -11.82 15.66 6.74
CA ARG A 519 -11.23 16.67 7.61
C ARG A 519 -9.96 17.26 7.03
N MET A 520 -9.71 18.54 7.35
CA MET A 520 -8.52 19.28 6.94
C MET A 520 -7.23 18.61 7.39
N SER A 521 -7.28 17.84 8.49
CA SER A 521 -6.20 16.99 8.99
C SER A 521 -5.62 16.06 7.92
N VAL A 522 -6.47 15.45 7.08
CA VAL A 522 -6.05 14.53 6.02
C VAL A 522 -5.20 15.24 4.97
N PHE A 523 -5.58 16.48 4.60
CA PHE A 523 -4.84 17.27 3.62
C PHE A 523 -3.49 17.72 4.18
N TRP A 524 -3.44 18.13 5.45
CA TRP A 524 -2.17 18.45 6.13
C TRP A 524 -1.26 17.25 6.24
N TRP A 525 -1.81 16.07 6.54
CA TRP A 525 -1.04 14.84 6.57
C TRP A 525 -0.43 14.52 5.20
N LEU A 526 -1.20 14.59 4.12
CA LEU A 526 -0.67 14.40 2.76
C LEU A 526 0.39 15.45 2.41
N PHE A 527 0.17 16.71 2.79
CA PHE A 527 1.12 17.80 2.61
C PHE A 527 2.46 17.52 3.31
N PHE A 528 2.44 17.21 4.60
CA PHE A 528 3.67 16.93 5.36
C PHE A 528 4.36 15.65 4.88
N THR A 529 3.59 14.64 4.45
CA THR A 529 4.15 13.43 3.82
C THR A 529 4.88 13.77 2.53
N ALA A 530 4.29 14.61 1.67
CA ALA A 530 4.89 15.04 0.42
C ALA A 530 6.14 15.90 0.66
N VAL A 531 6.07 16.87 1.58
CA VAL A 531 7.21 17.73 1.95
C VAL A 531 8.33 16.89 2.56
N GLY A 532 8.04 16.03 3.52
CA GLY A 532 9.03 15.17 4.17
C GLY A 532 9.68 14.20 3.19
N SER A 533 8.90 13.62 2.26
CA SER A 533 9.42 12.77 1.19
C SER A 533 10.31 13.54 0.22
N PHE A 534 9.92 14.76 -0.17
CA PHE A 534 10.72 15.64 -1.01
C PHE A 534 12.05 16.02 -0.32
N VAL A 535 12.00 16.44 0.94
CA VAL A 535 13.20 16.75 1.73
C VAL A 535 14.13 15.54 1.80
N LEU A 536 13.60 14.36 2.13
CA LEU A 536 14.39 13.15 2.30
C LEU A 536 15.00 12.64 0.98
N THR A 537 14.29 12.73 -0.14
CA THR A 537 14.70 12.07 -1.41
C THR A 537 15.22 13.00 -2.49
N LYS A 538 14.92 14.30 -2.42
CA LYS A 538 15.25 15.28 -3.48
C LYS A 538 16.18 16.40 -3.03
N THR A 539 16.49 16.53 -1.74
CA THR A 539 17.34 17.62 -1.23
C THR A 539 18.66 17.12 -0.65
N LYS A 540 19.66 18.00 -0.59
CA LYS A 540 20.94 17.73 0.09
C LYS A 540 20.75 17.39 1.57
N TYR A 541 19.73 17.98 2.20
CA TYR A 541 19.40 17.75 3.60
C TYR A 541 19.01 16.28 3.86
N GLY A 542 18.31 15.64 2.93
CA GLY A 542 18.00 14.20 3.01
C GLY A 542 19.24 13.32 3.06
N ASN A 543 20.24 13.60 2.21
CA ASN A 543 21.52 12.89 2.24
C ASN A 543 22.25 13.08 3.57
N TRP A 544 22.18 14.29 4.16
CA TRP A 544 22.74 14.55 5.49
C TRP A 544 22.04 13.76 6.59
N ILE A 545 20.70 13.66 6.56
CA ILE A 545 19.94 12.86 7.52
C ILE A 545 20.40 11.39 7.48
N PHE A 546 20.45 10.78 6.29
CA PHE A 546 20.90 9.39 6.13
C PHE A 546 22.36 9.20 6.57
N ALA A 547 23.26 10.10 6.19
CA ALA A 547 24.67 10.01 6.56
C ALA A 547 24.87 10.07 8.08
N VAL A 548 24.23 11.04 8.73
CA VAL A 548 24.33 11.25 10.18
C VAL A 548 23.75 10.08 10.98
N GLY A 549 22.62 9.52 10.51
CA GLY A 549 22.03 8.35 11.16
C GLY A 549 22.76 7.05 10.91
N GLY A 550 23.49 6.92 9.80
CA GLY A 550 24.33 5.74 9.54
C GLY A 550 25.61 5.77 10.38
N ASN A 551 26.34 6.89 10.35
CA ASN A 551 27.51 7.11 11.19
C ASN A 551 27.78 8.62 11.35
N LYS A 552 27.52 9.15 12.55
CA LYS A 552 27.68 10.58 12.86
C LYS A 552 29.10 11.08 12.62
N ASP A 553 30.11 10.31 13.01
CA ASP A 553 31.52 10.74 12.96
C ASP A 553 32.05 10.71 11.52
N ALA A 554 31.68 9.70 10.73
CA ALA A 554 31.98 9.65 9.30
C ALA A 554 31.27 10.78 8.53
N ALA A 555 30.03 11.12 8.90
CA ALA A 555 29.32 12.24 8.30
C ALA A 555 30.01 13.58 8.62
N ARG A 556 30.48 13.78 9.86
CA ARG A 556 31.26 14.98 10.23
C ARG A 556 32.58 15.06 9.46
N ALA A 557 33.29 13.94 9.30
CA ALA A 557 34.54 13.88 8.53
C ALA A 557 34.36 14.24 7.05
N THR A 558 33.16 14.07 6.50
CA THR A 558 32.80 14.44 5.12
C THR A 558 32.18 15.84 5.00
N GLY A 559 32.23 16.65 6.06
CA GLY A 559 31.78 18.05 6.07
C GLY A 559 30.28 18.25 6.33
N VAL A 560 29.55 17.20 6.73
CA VAL A 560 28.13 17.32 7.09
C VAL A 560 28.00 17.99 8.47
N PRO A 561 27.18 19.04 8.63
CA PRO A 561 26.96 19.70 9.92
C PRO A 561 26.05 18.85 10.83
N ALA A 562 26.55 17.70 11.27
CA ALA A 562 25.77 16.65 11.92
C ALA A 562 24.97 17.12 13.14
N ASP A 563 25.55 18.00 13.97
CA ASP A 563 24.86 18.52 15.16
C ASP A 563 23.67 19.39 14.79
N LYS A 564 23.83 20.29 13.81
CA LYS A 564 22.74 21.14 13.34
C LYS A 564 21.62 20.30 12.74
N VAL A 565 21.97 19.25 12.00
CA VAL A 565 20.99 18.31 11.42
C VAL A 565 20.18 17.62 12.53
N LYS A 566 20.84 17.07 13.55
CA LYS A 566 20.15 16.44 14.69
C LYS A 566 19.26 17.42 15.44
N THR A 567 19.76 18.62 15.77
CA THR A 567 18.97 19.63 16.48
C THR A 567 17.75 20.07 15.66
N ALA A 568 17.92 20.29 14.36
CA ALA A 568 16.80 20.65 13.48
C ALA A 568 15.76 19.53 13.35
N LEU A 569 16.16 18.25 13.41
CA LEU A 569 15.22 17.13 13.45
C LEU A 569 14.38 17.13 14.74
N PHE A 570 14.97 17.38 15.92
CA PHE A 570 14.21 17.52 17.17
C PHE A 570 13.26 18.72 17.15
N MET A 571 13.72 19.87 16.61
CA MET A 571 12.87 21.04 16.41
C MET A 571 11.69 20.72 15.49
N ALA A 572 11.92 20.04 14.36
CA ALA A 572 10.87 19.65 13.44
C ALA A 572 9.83 18.73 14.12
N THR A 573 10.26 17.76 14.92
CA THR A 573 9.37 16.89 15.70
C THR A 573 8.51 17.67 16.68
N SER A 574 9.09 18.61 17.42
CA SER A 574 8.34 19.43 18.36
C SER A 574 7.37 20.39 17.67
N LEU A 575 7.76 20.99 16.55
CA LEU A 575 6.92 21.88 15.75
C LEU A 575 5.73 21.14 15.10
N LEU A 576 5.95 19.93 14.61
CA LEU A 576 4.87 19.06 14.10
C LEU A 576 3.96 18.60 15.24
N GLY A 577 4.50 18.35 16.44
CA GLY A 577 3.72 18.14 17.66
C GLY A 577 2.83 19.35 17.98
N ALA A 578 3.38 20.56 17.88
CA ALA A 578 2.63 21.80 18.06
C ALA A 578 1.51 21.98 17.04
N PHE A 579 1.80 21.62 15.79
CA PHE A 579 0.83 21.64 14.71
C PHE A 579 -0.34 20.68 14.98
N VAL A 580 -0.04 19.43 15.35
CA VAL A 580 -1.08 18.44 15.67
C VAL A 580 -1.88 18.84 16.91
N GLY A 581 -1.24 19.42 17.93
CA GLY A 581 -1.92 19.96 19.11
C GLY A 581 -2.89 21.10 18.80
N ALA A 582 -2.45 22.07 17.99
CA ALA A 582 -3.29 23.16 17.52
C ALA A 582 -4.47 22.63 16.67
N MET A 583 -4.21 21.63 15.82
CA MET A 583 -5.23 20.97 15.00
C MET A 583 -6.29 20.26 15.85
N ILE A 584 -5.88 19.50 16.87
CA ILE A 584 -6.80 18.84 17.80
C ILE A 584 -7.63 19.87 18.57
N LEU A 585 -7.00 20.95 19.05
CA LEU A 585 -7.69 22.02 19.77
C LEU A 585 -8.75 22.70 18.90
N MET A 586 -8.40 23.08 17.66
CA MET A 586 -9.33 23.74 16.74
C MET A 586 -10.50 22.83 16.34
N ARG A 587 -10.24 21.53 16.24
CA ARG A 587 -11.26 20.52 15.93
C ARG A 587 -12.23 20.29 17.09
N LEU A 588 -11.72 20.07 18.30
CA LEU A 588 -12.54 19.65 19.45
C LEU A 588 -13.00 20.82 20.32
N ASN A 589 -12.54 22.04 20.04
CA ASN A 589 -12.72 23.23 20.90
C ASN A 589 -12.34 22.99 22.38
N SER A 590 -11.50 21.99 22.61
CA SER A 590 -11.09 21.53 23.93
C SER A 590 -9.80 20.72 23.82
N VAL A 591 -9.01 20.77 24.89
CA VAL A 591 -7.76 20.01 25.00
C VAL A 591 -7.50 19.66 26.46
N GLN A 592 -7.01 18.44 26.70
CA GLN A 592 -6.68 17.95 28.04
C GLN A 592 -5.17 18.00 28.28
N ALA A 593 -4.75 18.25 29.52
CA ALA A 593 -3.34 18.32 29.90
C ALA A 593 -2.55 17.03 29.60
N GLN A 594 -3.24 15.88 29.62
CA GLN A 594 -2.70 14.55 29.33
C GLN A 594 -2.81 14.17 27.84
N GLN A 595 -3.31 15.05 26.98
CA GLN A 595 -3.39 14.77 25.55
C GLN A 595 -2.00 14.45 25.00
N GLY A 596 -1.88 13.35 24.26
CA GLY A 596 -0.59 12.89 23.74
C GLY A 596 0.14 11.88 24.62
N ASP A 597 -0.31 11.63 25.86
CA ASP A 597 0.26 10.59 26.73
C ASP A 597 0.13 9.20 26.08
N GLY A 598 1.26 8.51 25.88
CA GLY A 598 1.32 7.20 25.23
C GLY A 598 1.27 7.25 23.71
N GLN A 599 0.95 8.40 23.10
CA GLN A 599 0.94 8.56 21.64
C GLN A 599 2.38 8.60 21.07
N GLU A 600 3.38 8.94 21.88
CA GLU A 600 4.79 8.87 21.50
C GLU A 600 5.18 7.46 21.01
N PHE A 601 4.67 6.42 21.67
CA PHE A 601 4.88 5.04 21.25
C PHE A 601 4.11 4.74 19.96
N GLU A 602 2.85 5.20 19.82
CA GLU A 602 2.08 5.03 18.58
C GLU A 602 2.80 5.67 17.37
N TYR A 603 3.45 6.84 17.54
CA TYR A 603 4.19 7.51 16.48
C TYR A 603 5.46 6.75 16.06
N ILE A 604 6.24 6.27 17.04
CA ILE A 604 7.44 5.45 16.78
C ILE A 604 7.04 4.14 16.11
N ILE A 605 6.01 3.48 16.63
CA ILE A 605 5.43 2.25 16.08
C ILE A 605 5.00 2.46 14.63
N ALA A 606 4.29 3.54 14.31
CA ALA A 606 3.90 3.87 12.94
C ALA A 606 5.12 4.03 12.02
N ALA A 607 6.18 4.71 12.46
CA ALA A 607 7.42 4.84 11.69
C ALA A 607 8.14 3.50 11.50
N VAL A 608 8.20 2.64 12.52
CA VAL A 608 8.85 1.32 12.48
C VAL A 608 8.08 0.35 11.58
N VAL A 609 6.75 0.29 11.71
CA VAL A 609 5.86 -0.47 10.81
C VAL A 609 6.00 0.04 9.38
N GLY A 610 6.19 1.36 9.23
CA GLY A 610 6.50 2.04 7.99
C GLY A 610 7.86 1.69 7.37
N GLY A 611 8.73 1.06 8.14
CA GLY A 611 10.00 0.49 7.69
C GLY A 611 11.25 1.27 8.06
N ASN A 612 11.15 2.19 9.01
CA ASN A 612 12.28 2.94 9.52
C ASN A 612 13.07 2.14 10.56
N LEU A 613 14.39 2.23 10.50
CA LEU A 613 15.26 1.61 11.49
C LEU A 613 15.40 2.47 12.73
N MET A 614 15.34 1.78 13.87
CA MET A 614 15.68 2.33 15.18
C MET A 614 17.16 2.70 15.30
N THR A 615 18.03 2.09 14.50
CA THR A 615 19.47 2.35 14.51
C THR A 615 19.89 3.57 13.69
N GLY A 616 18.99 4.16 12.90
CA GLY A 616 19.32 5.22 11.94
C GLY A 616 19.86 4.72 10.59
N GLY A 617 19.99 5.66 9.66
CA GLY A 617 20.60 5.46 8.34
C GLY A 617 19.69 4.77 7.30
N TYR A 618 18.46 4.39 7.66
CA TYR A 618 17.52 3.74 6.75
C TYR A 618 16.06 3.99 7.14
N GLY A 619 15.22 4.31 6.15
CA GLY A 619 13.77 4.47 6.32
C GLY A 619 13.13 5.25 5.18
N SER A 620 11.81 5.46 5.28
CA SER A 620 11.06 6.32 4.37
C SER A 620 9.89 7.01 5.07
N VAL A 621 9.71 8.29 4.75
CA VAL A 621 8.57 9.11 5.22
C VAL A 621 7.24 8.60 4.68
N ILE A 622 7.20 8.14 3.43
CA ILE A 622 5.99 7.55 2.83
C ILE A 622 5.66 6.25 3.57
N GLY A 623 6.69 5.45 3.84
CA GLY A 623 6.57 4.25 4.66
C GLY A 623 5.94 4.53 6.01
N ALA A 624 6.47 5.50 6.77
CA ALA A 624 5.94 5.91 8.07
C ALA A 624 4.47 6.38 8.00
N SER A 625 4.09 7.08 6.93
CA SER A 625 2.70 7.49 6.70
C SER A 625 1.78 6.29 6.46
N LEU A 626 2.22 5.31 5.66
CA LEU A 626 1.49 4.06 5.48
C LEU A 626 1.40 3.26 6.79
N GLY A 627 2.44 3.31 7.63
CA GLY A 627 2.41 2.77 8.99
C GLY A 627 1.35 3.43 9.88
N ALA A 628 1.19 4.74 9.82
CA ALA A 628 0.12 5.45 10.52
C ALA A 628 -1.27 5.06 10.02
N LEU A 629 -1.43 4.83 8.71
CA LEU A 629 -2.67 4.29 8.14
C LEU A 629 -2.97 2.88 8.66
N ILE A 630 -1.97 1.99 8.71
CA ILE A 630 -2.12 0.64 9.28
C ILE A 630 -2.60 0.73 10.73
N MET A 631 -1.98 1.61 11.54
CA MET A 631 -2.34 1.81 12.94
C MET A 631 -3.78 2.32 13.09
N ALA A 632 -4.18 3.32 12.30
CA ALA A 632 -5.52 3.89 12.36
C ALA A 632 -6.61 2.91 11.91
N VAL A 633 -6.38 2.19 10.81
CA VAL A 633 -7.28 1.15 10.33
C VAL A 633 -7.39 0.02 11.35
N SER A 634 -6.29 -0.34 12.02
CA SER A 634 -6.31 -1.35 13.08
C SER A 634 -7.10 -0.89 14.31
N LYS A 635 -6.98 0.38 14.69
CA LYS A 635 -7.66 0.96 15.86
C LYS A 635 -9.17 1.13 15.65
N ASN A 636 -9.58 1.55 14.46
CA ASN A 636 -10.98 1.81 14.14
C ASN A 636 -11.68 0.67 13.38
N GLY A 637 -10.92 -0.26 12.81
CA GLY A 637 -11.46 -1.39 12.05
C GLY A 637 -12.22 -2.38 12.93
N ILE A 638 -11.73 -2.67 14.14
CA ILE A 638 -12.40 -3.59 15.08
C ILE A 638 -13.77 -3.02 15.48
N PRO A 639 -13.90 -1.74 15.89
CA PRO A 639 -15.22 -1.11 16.11
C PRO A 639 -16.10 -1.12 14.86
N ALA A 640 -15.53 -0.82 13.70
CA ALA A 640 -16.28 -0.77 12.44
C ALA A 640 -16.82 -2.14 12.00
N ALA A 641 -16.11 -3.21 12.33
CA ALA A 641 -16.54 -4.59 12.12
C ALA A 641 -17.52 -5.09 13.20
N GLN A 642 -17.86 -4.26 14.20
CA GLN A 642 -18.73 -4.60 15.33
C GLN A 642 -18.23 -5.80 16.16
N TRP A 643 -16.92 -5.99 16.21
CA TRP A 643 -16.30 -7.06 16.99
C TRP A 643 -16.15 -6.64 18.46
N ASN A 644 -15.99 -7.64 19.34
CA ASN A 644 -15.64 -7.36 20.73
C ASN A 644 -14.29 -6.60 20.78
N GLN A 645 -14.28 -5.46 21.47
CA GLN A 645 -13.13 -4.56 21.62
C GLN A 645 -12.14 -4.99 22.70
N ASP A 646 -12.47 -5.99 23.52
CA ASP A 646 -11.63 -6.44 24.64
C ASP A 646 -10.27 -6.95 24.14
N GLY A 647 -10.26 -7.61 22.99
CA GLY A 647 -9.05 -8.14 22.34
C GLY A 647 -8.27 -7.14 21.48
N ARG A 648 -8.63 -5.84 21.45
CA ARG A 648 -8.05 -4.88 20.48
C ARG A 648 -6.53 -4.74 20.57
N PHE A 649 -5.97 -4.81 21.77
CA PHE A 649 -4.52 -4.69 21.98
C PHE A 649 -3.77 -5.96 21.55
N ILE A 650 -4.40 -7.14 21.69
CA ILE A 650 -3.86 -8.40 21.17
C ILE A 650 -3.77 -8.31 19.64
N PHE A 651 -4.84 -7.83 18.99
CA PHE A 651 -4.87 -7.61 17.55
C PHE A 651 -3.80 -6.61 17.10
N LEU A 652 -3.76 -5.44 17.75
CA LEU A 652 -2.80 -4.39 17.41
C LEU A 652 -1.36 -4.89 17.52
N GLY A 653 -1.03 -5.60 18.61
CA GLY A 653 0.29 -6.19 18.83
C GLY A 653 0.66 -7.28 17.81
N ALA A 654 -0.28 -8.16 17.46
CA ALA A 654 -0.05 -9.20 16.47
C ALA A 654 0.21 -8.64 15.06
N VAL A 655 -0.61 -7.68 14.62
CA VAL A 655 -0.43 -7.01 13.32
C VAL A 655 0.91 -6.30 13.27
N LEU A 656 1.30 -5.64 14.36
CA LEU A 656 2.60 -5.00 14.50
C LEU A 656 3.77 -5.96 14.34
N LEU A 657 3.76 -7.06 15.10
CA LEU A 657 4.83 -8.06 15.04
C LEU A 657 4.95 -8.64 13.64
N VAL A 658 3.82 -8.98 13.00
CA VAL A 658 3.81 -9.49 11.64
C VAL A 658 4.37 -8.46 10.65
N ALA A 659 3.91 -7.20 10.72
CA ALA A 659 4.39 -6.15 9.83
C ALA A 659 5.90 -5.92 9.96
N VAL A 660 6.42 -5.88 11.19
CA VAL A 660 7.86 -5.72 11.47
C VAL A 660 8.65 -6.93 11.00
N LEU A 661 8.19 -8.16 11.26
CA LEU A 661 8.86 -9.37 10.81
C LEU A 661 8.92 -9.47 9.29
N VAL A 662 7.82 -9.17 8.60
CA VAL A 662 7.75 -9.13 7.14
C VAL A 662 8.71 -8.09 6.59
N ASN A 663 8.70 -6.87 7.15
CA ASN A 663 9.60 -5.81 6.69
C ASN A 663 11.07 -6.15 6.94
N ASN A 664 11.40 -6.75 8.09
CA ASN A 664 12.74 -7.23 8.40
C ASN A 664 13.20 -8.33 7.44
N PHE A 665 12.31 -9.28 7.12
CA PHE A 665 12.59 -10.36 6.17
C PHE A 665 12.84 -9.84 4.75
N ILE A 666 11.98 -8.94 4.26
CA ILE A 666 12.15 -8.29 2.94
C ILE A 666 13.50 -7.55 2.90
N ARG A 667 13.83 -6.80 3.96
CA ARG A 667 15.09 -6.05 4.05
C ARG A 667 16.32 -6.94 4.06
N LYS A 668 16.37 -7.96 4.92
CA LYS A 668 17.54 -8.86 5.01
C LYS A 668 17.85 -9.46 3.65
N LYS A 669 16.81 -9.89 2.95
CA LYS A 669 16.95 -10.47 1.62
C LYS A 669 17.30 -9.46 0.54
N ALA A 670 16.82 -8.22 0.65
CA ALA A 670 17.24 -7.12 -0.21
C ALA A 670 18.73 -6.79 -0.05
N ASN A 671 19.26 -6.86 1.17
CA ASN A 671 20.67 -6.64 1.48
C ASN A 671 21.56 -7.80 1.02
N GLU A 672 21.12 -9.06 1.14
CA GLU A 672 21.82 -10.23 0.59
C GLU A 672 21.99 -10.17 -0.94
N GLN A 673 21.20 -9.34 -1.63
CA GLN A 673 21.25 -9.13 -3.09
C GLN A 673 21.97 -7.84 -3.52
N ARG A 674 22.41 -7.02 -2.57
CA ARG A 674 23.26 -5.84 -2.82
C ARG A 674 24.70 -6.28 -2.83
#